data_AF-A0A1G3E429-F1
#
_entry.id   AF-A0A1G3E429-F1
#
_cell.length_a   1.000
_cell.length_b   1.000
_cell.length_c   1.000
_cell.angle_alpha   90.00
_cell.angle_beta   90.00
_cell.angle_gamma   90.00
#
_symmetry.space_group_name_H-M   'P 1'
#
loop_
_entity.id
_entity.type
_entity.pdbx_description
1 polymer ?
#
loop_
_entity_poly.entity_id
_entity_poly.type
_entity_poly.pdbx_seq_one_letter_code
_entity_poly.pdbx_strand_id
1 'polypeptide(L)'
;MSLPSLIHLPATLHASLALAETTWLAAVSALADDALARWQAWPAARQAAFARALAASEFVSEQASRDPLMLLALADSGELERSLAPNELREQLQAALAECGDEDALSRCLRRLRNRQQLRIIWREVNRLADLRETCGDLSALAEACIDLAYAWLYPRYCEQFGTPIGARSGTPQQMVVLGMGKLGAHELNLSSDIDLIFAYPEGGETQGVKRPLDNQEFFIRLGQRLIKALDAITVDGFVFRVDMRLRPYGTGGALVLSFNALEQYYQDQGRDWERYAMIKARVVAGDQQAGQLLLEMLLPFVYRRYLDFSAIEALRAMKQLIQQEVRRKGMADNIKLGSGGIREVEFIAQAFQLIHGGRDLSLQHRPLLKVLSVLEGQGYLPPAVVGELREGYEFLRYTEHALQALADRQTQMLPDGAADRERVAFIMGFADWPSFHQQLLYWRGRVDWHFRQVIADPDEVEGVEAVACVGAEWLPLWENSLDDAGACHQLSEAGFIDPQSTLQRLVGLRSGGHVRAMQRLGRERLDAFIPRLLAQAVEHEQPDLVLERVLPLVEAVVRRSAYLLLLTENPTALQRLLRLCAASPWIAEQITRFPLLLDELLNEGRLFKPPLAPELAAELRERLMRIPEEDLEQQMEALRHFKLAHRLRVAASEIAGTLPLMKVSDYLTWLAEAILEQVLALSWRQTVSKYGAPKRVDGSQCDPDFIIVGYGKVGGIELGHGSDLDLVFIHDGDPQAE
;
A
#
# COMPACT_ATOMS: atom_id res chain seq x y z
N MET A 1 25.41 -3.57 4.23
CA MET A 1 26.20 -4.60 4.92
C MET A 1 27.16 -5.22 3.92
N SER A 2 28.44 -5.36 4.26
CA SER A 2 29.35 -6.22 3.51
C SER A 2 29.26 -7.64 4.09
N LEU A 3 28.97 -8.63 3.24
CA LEU A 3 29.14 -10.04 3.63
C LEU A 3 30.59 -10.27 4.09
N PRO A 4 30.84 -11.30 4.93
CA PRO A 4 32.20 -11.73 5.25
C PRO A 4 33.05 -11.93 3.98
N SER A 5 34.36 -11.75 4.14
CA SER A 5 35.32 -12.03 3.05
C SER A 5 35.20 -13.48 2.59
N LEU A 6 35.43 -13.70 1.30
CA LEU A 6 35.42 -15.04 0.72
C LEU A 6 36.40 -15.95 1.46
N ILE A 7 35.94 -17.14 1.83
CA ILE A 7 36.76 -18.16 2.48
C ILE A 7 37.32 -19.16 1.46
N HIS A 8 38.35 -19.91 1.86
CA HIS A 8 38.82 -21.07 1.10
C HIS A 8 37.76 -22.18 1.06
N LEU A 9 37.80 -22.99 0.01
CA LEU A 9 36.86 -24.09 -0.19
C LEU A 9 36.96 -25.12 0.96
N PRO A 10 35.87 -25.37 1.72
CA PRO A 10 35.86 -26.37 2.78
C PRO A 10 36.16 -27.77 2.25
N ALA A 11 36.89 -28.58 3.04
CA ALA A 11 37.24 -29.95 2.68
C ALA A 11 36.02 -30.83 2.38
N THR A 12 34.89 -30.53 3.03
CA THR A 12 33.60 -31.20 2.83
C THR A 12 33.04 -31.04 1.43
N LEU A 13 33.42 -29.98 0.70
CA LEU A 13 32.94 -29.69 -0.66
C LEU A 13 33.93 -30.14 -1.76
N HIS A 14 35.13 -30.62 -1.40
CA HIS A 14 36.16 -31.03 -2.38
C HIS A 14 35.70 -32.20 -3.26
N ALA A 15 34.98 -33.17 -2.69
CA ALA A 15 34.47 -34.31 -3.46
C ALA A 15 33.41 -33.88 -4.50
N SER A 16 32.51 -32.97 -4.11
CA SER A 16 31.50 -32.42 -5.03
C SER A 16 32.13 -31.60 -6.15
N LEU A 17 33.15 -30.80 -5.83
CA LEU A 17 33.90 -30.05 -6.83
C LEU A 17 34.60 -30.99 -7.82
N ALA A 18 35.31 -32.01 -7.33
CA ALA A 18 36.02 -32.97 -8.19
C ALA A 18 35.06 -33.67 -9.18
N LEU A 19 33.84 -33.99 -8.74
CA LEU A 19 32.81 -34.55 -9.61
C LEU A 19 32.33 -33.54 -10.67
N ALA A 20 32.09 -32.29 -10.27
CA ALA A 20 31.69 -31.22 -11.17
C ALA A 20 32.78 -30.94 -12.23
N GLU A 21 34.05 -30.88 -11.82
CA GLU A 21 35.20 -30.69 -12.72
C GLU A 21 35.37 -31.86 -13.69
N THR A 22 35.18 -33.10 -13.22
CA THR A 22 35.22 -34.28 -14.09
C THR A 22 34.12 -34.23 -15.16
N THR A 23 32.91 -33.81 -14.76
CA THR A 23 31.76 -33.68 -15.67
C THR A 23 31.99 -32.57 -16.69
N TRP A 24 32.49 -31.42 -16.25
CA TRP A 24 32.90 -30.31 -17.11
C TRP A 24 33.99 -30.74 -18.09
N LEU A 25 35.05 -31.41 -17.62
CA LEU A 25 36.17 -31.84 -18.45
C LEU A 25 35.70 -32.79 -19.56
N ALA A 26 34.80 -33.73 -19.23
CA ALA A 26 34.20 -34.61 -20.22
C ALA A 26 33.38 -33.83 -21.27
N ALA A 27 32.58 -32.85 -20.83
CA ALA A 27 31.75 -32.05 -21.72
C ALA A 27 32.57 -31.14 -22.65
N VAL A 28 33.58 -30.44 -22.12
CA VAL A 28 34.43 -29.54 -22.93
C VAL A 28 35.35 -30.33 -23.86
N SER A 29 35.83 -31.52 -23.46
CA SER A 29 36.66 -32.38 -24.31
C SER A 29 35.88 -33.05 -25.45
N ALA A 30 34.55 -33.07 -25.37
CA ALA A 30 33.69 -33.55 -26.45
C ALA A 30 33.45 -32.48 -27.55
N LEU A 31 33.88 -31.24 -27.33
CA LEU A 31 33.84 -30.16 -28.31
C LEU A 31 35.11 -30.16 -29.19
N ALA A 32 35.15 -29.29 -30.22
CA ALA A 32 36.32 -29.14 -31.09
C ALA A 32 37.61 -28.81 -30.31
N ASP A 33 38.77 -29.12 -30.91
CA ASP A 33 40.09 -29.16 -30.25
C ASP A 33 40.52 -27.86 -29.51
N ASP A 34 39.91 -26.71 -29.80
CA ASP A 34 40.28 -25.42 -29.19
C ASP A 34 39.54 -25.10 -27.88
N ALA A 35 38.38 -25.71 -27.60
CA ALA A 35 37.56 -25.38 -26.43
C ALA A 35 38.27 -25.71 -25.10
N LEU A 36 38.92 -26.88 -25.03
CA LEU A 36 39.69 -27.28 -23.86
C LEU A 36 40.90 -26.35 -23.64
N ALA A 37 41.60 -26.00 -24.72
CA ALA A 37 42.75 -25.09 -24.66
C ALA A 37 42.34 -23.67 -24.19
N ARG A 38 41.18 -23.18 -24.64
CA ARG A 38 40.61 -21.89 -24.21
C ARG A 38 40.33 -21.86 -22.71
N TRP A 39 39.74 -22.92 -22.17
CA TRP A 39 39.50 -23.05 -20.72
C TRP A 39 40.81 -23.14 -19.93
N GLN A 40 41.77 -23.96 -20.38
CA GLN A 40 43.08 -24.09 -19.72
C GLN A 40 43.89 -22.78 -19.71
N ALA A 41 43.70 -21.93 -20.73
CA ALA A 41 44.33 -20.62 -20.82
C ALA A 41 43.70 -19.56 -19.90
N TRP A 42 42.63 -19.88 -19.15
CA TRP A 42 42.01 -18.92 -18.22
C TRP A 42 42.99 -18.45 -17.14
N PRO A 43 42.98 -17.15 -16.77
CA PRO A 43 43.77 -16.65 -15.66
C PRO A 43 43.46 -17.37 -14.35
N ALA A 44 44.45 -17.47 -13.45
CA ALA A 44 44.30 -18.15 -12.16
C ALA A 44 43.11 -17.63 -11.33
N ALA A 45 42.82 -16.32 -11.40
CA ALA A 45 41.67 -15.72 -10.73
C ALA A 45 40.33 -16.28 -11.25
N ARG A 46 40.19 -16.47 -12.56
CA ARG A 46 38.99 -17.04 -13.19
C ARG A 46 38.88 -18.54 -12.91
N GLN A 47 39.98 -19.27 -12.90
CA GLN A 47 39.99 -20.69 -12.50
C GLN A 47 39.54 -20.87 -11.04
N ALA A 48 39.98 -19.99 -10.13
CA ALA A 48 39.51 -19.99 -8.75
C ALA A 48 38.01 -19.64 -8.63
N ALA A 49 37.53 -18.68 -9.42
CA ALA A 49 36.12 -18.30 -9.46
C ALA A 49 35.23 -19.43 -10.04
N PHE A 50 35.74 -20.15 -11.04
CA PHE A 50 35.13 -21.33 -11.63
C PHE A 50 34.94 -22.45 -10.60
N ALA A 51 36.02 -22.83 -9.90
CA ALA A 51 35.98 -23.85 -8.88
C ALA A 51 35.01 -23.48 -7.74
N ARG A 52 34.98 -22.19 -7.33
CA ARG A 52 34.03 -21.70 -6.34
C ARG A 52 32.59 -21.84 -6.82
N ALA A 53 32.29 -21.40 -8.05
CA ALA A 53 30.94 -21.43 -8.61
C ALA A 53 30.42 -22.87 -8.76
N LEU A 54 31.26 -23.80 -9.23
CA LEU A 54 30.91 -25.22 -9.33
C LEU A 54 30.65 -25.87 -7.96
N ALA A 55 31.47 -25.56 -6.96
CA ALA A 55 31.29 -26.12 -5.62
C ALA A 55 30.04 -25.57 -4.90
N ALA A 56 29.71 -24.31 -5.17
CA ALA A 56 28.58 -23.61 -4.58
C ALA A 56 27.23 -23.95 -5.21
N SER A 57 27.18 -24.15 -6.53
CA SER A 57 25.93 -24.27 -7.28
C SER A 57 25.94 -25.47 -8.23
N GLU A 58 25.08 -26.44 -7.93
CA GLU A 58 24.76 -27.56 -8.81
C GLU A 58 24.15 -27.05 -10.12
N PHE A 59 23.30 -26.02 -10.07
CA PHE A 59 22.75 -25.38 -11.26
C PHE A 59 23.84 -24.87 -12.19
N VAL A 60 24.83 -24.12 -11.68
CA VAL A 60 25.94 -23.61 -12.50
C VAL A 60 26.73 -24.77 -13.10
N SER A 61 27.02 -25.80 -12.30
CA SER A 61 27.74 -27.01 -12.77
C SER A 61 27.00 -27.72 -13.91
N GLU A 62 25.69 -27.94 -13.75
CA GLU A 62 24.86 -28.61 -14.75
C GLU A 62 24.72 -27.78 -16.02
N GLN A 63 24.44 -26.47 -15.91
CA GLN A 63 24.28 -25.60 -17.08
C GLN A 63 25.60 -25.42 -17.84
N ALA A 64 26.72 -25.24 -17.13
CA ALA A 64 28.04 -25.16 -17.74
C ALA A 64 28.38 -26.44 -18.51
N SER A 65 28.13 -27.61 -17.91
CA SER A 65 28.43 -28.90 -18.55
C SER A 65 27.46 -29.23 -19.69
N ARG A 66 26.21 -28.77 -19.61
CA ARG A 66 25.20 -28.96 -20.66
C ARG A 66 25.51 -28.13 -21.91
N ASP A 67 26.03 -26.92 -21.75
CA ASP A 67 26.43 -26.04 -22.84
C ASP A 67 27.77 -25.36 -22.53
N PRO A 68 28.91 -26.05 -22.77
CA PRO A 68 30.22 -25.50 -22.45
C PRO A 68 30.57 -24.28 -23.31
N LEU A 69 30.04 -24.19 -24.53
CA LEU A 69 30.25 -23.04 -25.41
C LEU A 69 29.60 -21.78 -24.84
N MET A 70 28.43 -21.90 -24.20
CA MET A 70 27.77 -20.78 -23.52
C MET A 70 28.62 -20.20 -22.38
N LEU A 71 29.25 -21.04 -21.55
CA LEU A 71 30.15 -20.57 -20.49
C LEU A 71 31.42 -19.95 -21.07
N LEU A 72 32.04 -20.58 -22.07
CA LEU A 72 33.22 -20.02 -22.75
C LEU A 72 32.91 -18.66 -23.39
N ALA A 73 31.75 -18.51 -24.02
CA ALA A 73 31.32 -17.26 -24.61
C ALA A 73 31.10 -16.15 -23.57
N LEU A 74 30.55 -16.48 -22.38
CA LEU A 74 30.45 -15.52 -21.26
C LEU A 74 31.84 -15.07 -20.76
N ALA A 75 32.80 -16.00 -20.72
CA ALA A 75 34.16 -15.71 -20.30
C ALA A 75 34.94 -14.85 -21.32
N ASP A 76 34.72 -15.08 -22.61
CA ASP A 76 35.38 -14.35 -23.70
C ASP A 76 34.83 -12.94 -23.86
N SER A 77 33.52 -12.74 -23.63
CA SER A 77 32.91 -11.40 -23.63
C SER A 77 33.19 -10.61 -22.34
N GLY A 78 33.80 -11.25 -21.34
CA GLY A 78 34.08 -10.68 -20.02
C GLY A 78 32.82 -10.46 -19.16
N GLU A 79 31.66 -10.99 -19.58
CA GLU A 79 30.38 -10.84 -18.88
C GLU A 79 30.35 -11.53 -17.52
N LEU A 80 31.22 -12.52 -17.29
CA LEU A 80 31.36 -13.16 -15.97
C LEU A 80 31.92 -12.19 -14.93
N GLU A 81 32.78 -11.26 -15.32
CA GLU A 81 33.50 -10.36 -14.40
C GLU A 81 32.93 -8.94 -14.34
N ARG A 82 32.26 -8.47 -15.40
CA ARG A 82 31.71 -7.10 -15.43
C ARG A 82 30.21 -7.01 -15.22
N SER A 83 29.76 -5.85 -14.74
CA SER A 83 28.36 -5.43 -14.81
C SER A 83 27.97 -5.16 -16.27
N LEU A 84 26.71 -5.46 -16.60
CA LEU A 84 26.17 -5.08 -17.91
C LEU A 84 25.87 -3.57 -17.93
N ALA A 85 26.05 -2.94 -19.09
CA ALA A 85 25.61 -1.57 -19.28
C ALA A 85 24.08 -1.49 -19.27
N PRO A 86 23.49 -0.32 -18.96
CA PRO A 86 22.05 -0.12 -19.08
C PRO A 86 21.56 -0.55 -20.47
N ASN A 87 20.45 -1.30 -20.51
CA ASN A 87 19.83 -1.88 -21.72
C ASN A 87 20.62 -2.97 -22.46
N GLU A 88 21.90 -3.21 -22.14
CA GLU A 88 22.71 -4.21 -22.84
C GLU A 88 22.05 -5.60 -22.81
N LEU A 89 21.55 -6.02 -21.65
CA LEU A 89 20.82 -7.27 -21.49
C LEU A 89 19.60 -7.36 -22.43
N ARG A 90 18.83 -6.28 -22.51
CA ARG A 90 17.63 -6.21 -23.34
C ARG A 90 17.99 -6.29 -24.82
N GLU A 91 19.05 -5.61 -25.25
CA GLU A 91 19.54 -5.63 -26.63
C GLU A 91 20.00 -7.03 -27.05
N GLN A 92 20.75 -7.72 -26.17
CA GLN A 92 21.16 -9.11 -26.39
C GLN A 92 19.94 -10.03 -26.58
N LEU A 93 18.93 -9.91 -25.70
CA LEU A 93 17.69 -10.68 -25.81
C LEU A 93 16.94 -10.33 -27.10
N GLN A 94 16.78 -9.04 -27.41
CA GLN A 94 16.07 -8.58 -28.60
C GLN A 94 16.69 -9.11 -29.89
N ALA A 95 18.02 -9.06 -30.01
CA ALA A 95 18.75 -9.59 -31.16
C ALA A 95 18.50 -11.10 -31.33
N ALA A 96 18.57 -11.88 -30.24
CA ALA A 96 18.35 -13.31 -30.27
C ALA A 96 16.88 -13.71 -30.57
N LEU A 97 15.91 -12.90 -30.13
CA LEU A 97 14.49 -13.15 -30.40
C LEU A 97 14.06 -12.72 -31.81
N ALA A 98 14.79 -11.81 -32.46
CA ALA A 98 14.51 -11.38 -33.83
C ALA A 98 14.65 -12.53 -34.85
N GLU A 99 15.51 -13.51 -34.57
CA GLU A 99 15.74 -14.69 -35.42
C GLU A 99 14.67 -15.80 -35.23
N CYS A 100 13.75 -15.63 -34.28
CA CYS A 100 12.73 -16.64 -34.00
C CYS A 100 11.62 -16.62 -35.05
N GLY A 101 11.50 -17.71 -35.81
CA GLY A 101 10.48 -17.86 -36.87
C GLY A 101 9.09 -18.25 -36.37
N ASP A 102 8.99 -18.95 -35.23
CA ASP A 102 7.74 -19.46 -34.67
C ASP A 102 7.73 -19.44 -33.12
N GLU A 103 6.58 -19.79 -32.52
CA GLU A 103 6.40 -19.79 -31.06
C GLU A 103 7.31 -20.82 -30.36
N ASP A 104 7.67 -21.92 -31.03
CA ASP A 104 8.55 -22.95 -30.44
C ASP A 104 10.01 -22.47 -30.41
N ALA A 105 10.46 -21.77 -31.44
CA ALA A 105 11.75 -21.09 -31.50
C ALA A 105 11.83 -19.97 -30.43
N LEU A 106 10.78 -19.15 -30.31
CA LEU A 106 10.66 -18.14 -29.25
C LEU A 106 10.80 -18.79 -27.86
N SER A 107 10.01 -19.83 -27.61
CA SER A 107 9.99 -20.58 -26.36
C SER A 107 11.38 -21.15 -26.01
N ARG A 108 12.06 -21.76 -26.98
CA ARG A 108 13.42 -22.30 -26.81
C ARG A 108 14.45 -21.20 -26.52
N CYS A 109 14.40 -20.11 -27.30
CA CYS A 109 15.36 -19.02 -27.22
C CYS A 109 15.29 -18.32 -25.85
N LEU A 110 14.08 -18.00 -25.36
CA LEU A 110 13.88 -17.39 -24.04
C LEU A 110 14.48 -18.23 -22.91
N ARG A 111 14.30 -19.56 -22.93
CA ARG A 111 14.82 -20.46 -21.88
C ARG A 111 16.34 -20.53 -21.89
N ARG A 112 16.96 -20.63 -23.07
CA ARG A 112 18.42 -20.65 -23.21
C ARG A 112 19.06 -19.34 -22.74
N LEU A 113 18.47 -18.20 -23.13
CA LEU A 113 18.93 -16.88 -22.69
C LEU A 113 18.76 -16.70 -21.18
N ARG A 114 17.61 -17.13 -20.62
CA ARG A 114 17.39 -17.11 -19.18
C ARG A 114 18.42 -17.96 -18.45
N ASN A 115 18.71 -19.18 -18.90
CA ASN A 115 19.73 -20.03 -18.24
C ASN A 115 21.13 -19.43 -18.35
N ARG A 116 21.50 -18.86 -19.51
CA ARG A 116 22.77 -18.14 -19.69
C ARG A 116 22.91 -17.01 -18.68
N GLN A 117 21.88 -16.18 -18.52
CA GLN A 117 21.91 -15.03 -17.62
C GLN A 117 21.80 -15.45 -16.15
N GLN A 118 21.00 -16.46 -15.82
CA GLN A 118 20.94 -17.03 -14.48
C GLN A 118 22.31 -17.56 -14.02
N LEU A 119 23.02 -18.27 -14.91
CA LEU A 119 24.39 -18.72 -14.63
C LEU A 119 25.32 -17.54 -14.36
N ARG A 120 25.30 -16.52 -15.23
CA ARG A 120 26.11 -15.30 -15.07
C ARG A 120 25.83 -14.62 -13.73
N ILE A 121 24.56 -14.44 -13.37
CA ILE A 121 24.16 -13.76 -12.12
C ILE A 121 24.63 -14.56 -10.90
N ILE A 122 24.37 -15.88 -10.86
CA ILE A 122 24.82 -16.75 -9.76
C ILE A 122 26.35 -16.73 -9.66
N TRP A 123 27.06 -16.80 -10.79
CA TRP A 123 28.51 -16.71 -10.84
C TRP A 123 29.03 -15.43 -10.18
N ARG A 124 28.45 -14.29 -10.56
CA ARG A 124 28.87 -12.97 -10.05
C ARG A 124 28.63 -12.86 -8.54
N GLU A 125 27.48 -13.32 -8.06
CA GLU A 125 27.13 -13.19 -6.64
C GLU A 125 27.97 -14.12 -5.73
N VAL A 126 28.12 -15.39 -6.12
CA VAL A 126 28.94 -16.37 -5.39
C VAL A 126 30.41 -15.94 -5.33
N ASN A 127 30.90 -15.23 -6.36
CA ASN A 127 32.25 -14.69 -6.42
C ASN A 127 32.39 -13.25 -5.88
N ARG A 128 31.32 -12.67 -5.30
CA ARG A 128 31.32 -11.29 -4.75
C ARG A 128 31.68 -10.20 -5.76
N LEU A 129 31.28 -10.41 -7.02
CA LEU A 129 31.49 -9.49 -8.13
C LEU A 129 30.29 -8.55 -8.35
N ALA A 130 29.16 -8.84 -7.71
CA ALA A 130 27.94 -8.03 -7.70
C ALA A 130 27.42 -7.91 -6.26
N ASP A 131 26.88 -6.74 -5.92
CA ASP A 131 26.15 -6.54 -4.66
C ASP A 131 24.67 -6.93 -4.81
N LEU A 132 23.94 -6.96 -3.69
CA LEU A 132 22.52 -7.32 -3.67
C LEU A 132 21.67 -6.49 -4.64
N ARG A 133 21.96 -5.19 -4.77
CA ARG A 133 21.19 -4.29 -5.64
C ARG A 133 21.44 -4.64 -7.10
N GLU A 134 22.69 -4.89 -7.47
CA GLU A 134 23.04 -5.33 -8.82
C GLU A 134 22.41 -6.68 -9.15
N THR A 135 22.53 -7.69 -8.28
CA THR A 135 21.87 -9.00 -8.50
C THR A 135 20.35 -8.84 -8.70
N CYS A 136 19.68 -8.15 -7.77
CA CYS A 136 18.22 -7.97 -7.86
C CYS A 136 17.83 -7.18 -9.13
N GLY A 137 18.63 -6.18 -9.48
CA GLY A 137 18.46 -5.38 -10.69
C GLY A 137 18.60 -6.20 -11.96
N ASP A 138 19.65 -7.02 -12.08
CA ASP A 138 19.89 -7.91 -13.22
C ASP A 138 18.76 -8.94 -13.38
N LEU A 139 18.27 -9.52 -12.29
CA LEU A 139 17.13 -10.46 -12.31
C LEU A 139 15.83 -9.79 -12.72
N SER A 140 15.55 -8.60 -12.20
CA SER A 140 14.37 -7.81 -12.58
C SER A 140 14.45 -7.37 -14.04
N ALA A 141 15.61 -6.90 -14.50
CA ALA A 141 15.81 -6.53 -15.90
C ALA A 141 15.65 -7.73 -16.84
N LEU A 142 16.14 -8.91 -16.44
CA LEU A 142 15.95 -10.16 -17.20
C LEU A 142 14.47 -10.51 -17.32
N ALA A 143 13.73 -10.49 -16.20
CA ALA A 143 12.29 -10.76 -16.20
C ALA A 143 11.52 -9.78 -17.08
N GLU A 144 11.75 -8.48 -16.91
CA GLU A 144 11.10 -7.42 -17.69
C GLU A 144 11.39 -7.57 -19.19
N ALA A 145 12.66 -7.78 -19.56
CA ALA A 145 13.03 -7.97 -20.96
C ALA A 145 12.39 -9.23 -21.55
N CYS A 146 12.36 -10.34 -20.83
CA CYS A 146 11.68 -11.56 -21.28
C CYS A 146 10.17 -11.36 -21.47
N ILE A 147 9.48 -10.71 -20.52
CA ILE A 147 8.03 -10.48 -20.62
C ILE A 147 7.73 -9.54 -21.79
N ASP A 148 8.42 -8.40 -21.87
CA ASP A 148 8.12 -7.36 -22.84
C ASP A 148 8.50 -7.76 -24.26
N LEU A 149 9.67 -8.37 -24.47
CA LEU A 149 10.08 -8.80 -25.80
C LEU A 149 9.26 -10.01 -26.28
N ALA A 150 8.85 -10.91 -25.39
CA ALA A 150 7.93 -11.99 -25.77
C ALA A 150 6.56 -11.42 -26.17
N TYR A 151 6.03 -10.44 -25.43
CA TYR A 151 4.80 -9.73 -25.80
C TYR A 151 4.96 -9.02 -27.16
N ALA A 152 6.04 -8.27 -27.36
CA ALA A 152 6.31 -7.54 -28.60
C ALA A 152 6.47 -8.48 -29.81
N TRP A 153 6.93 -9.71 -29.60
CA TRP A 153 7.00 -10.73 -30.65
C TRP A 153 5.62 -11.35 -30.95
N LEU A 154 4.81 -11.60 -29.91
CA LEU A 154 3.51 -12.27 -30.00
C LEU A 154 2.41 -11.35 -30.56
N TYR A 155 2.33 -10.09 -30.09
CA TYR A 155 1.23 -9.19 -30.39
C TYR A 155 1.01 -8.96 -31.90
N PRO A 156 2.03 -8.62 -32.72
CA PRO A 156 1.84 -8.40 -34.16
C PRO A 156 1.31 -9.65 -34.88
N ARG A 157 1.84 -10.84 -34.54
CA ARG A 157 1.41 -12.11 -35.12
C ARG A 157 -0.02 -12.47 -34.73
N TYR A 158 -0.40 -12.16 -33.50
CA TYR A 158 -1.78 -12.29 -33.05
C TYR A 158 -2.72 -11.32 -33.77
N CYS A 159 -2.27 -10.09 -34.04
CA CYS A 159 -3.01 -9.14 -34.86
C CYS A 159 -3.17 -9.61 -36.32
N GLU A 160 -2.14 -10.22 -36.91
CA GLU A 160 -2.24 -10.84 -38.24
C GLU A 160 -3.27 -11.97 -38.29
N GLN A 161 -3.32 -12.79 -37.22
CA GLN A 161 -4.22 -13.94 -37.16
C GLN A 161 -5.67 -13.55 -36.84
N PHE A 162 -5.89 -12.63 -35.90
CA PHE A 162 -7.20 -12.33 -35.32
C PHE A 162 -7.68 -10.89 -35.54
N GLY A 163 -6.92 -10.07 -36.25
CA GLY A 163 -7.19 -8.65 -36.42
C GLY A 163 -6.62 -7.80 -35.29
N THR A 164 -6.53 -6.49 -35.54
CA THR A 164 -6.00 -5.53 -34.56
C THR A 164 -7.11 -5.07 -33.63
N PRO A 165 -7.00 -5.21 -32.29
CA PRO A 165 -8.02 -4.73 -31.36
C PRO A 165 -8.14 -3.20 -31.43
N ILE A 166 -9.33 -2.69 -31.71
CA ILE A 166 -9.61 -1.25 -31.80
C ILE A 166 -10.55 -0.84 -30.66
N GLY A 167 -10.27 0.30 -30.01
CA GLY A 167 -11.12 0.84 -28.93
C GLY A 167 -12.44 1.37 -29.47
N ALA A 168 -13.54 1.05 -28.81
CA ALA A 168 -14.89 1.40 -29.28
C ALA A 168 -15.16 2.92 -29.31
N ARG A 169 -14.66 3.67 -28.32
CA ARG A 169 -14.82 5.14 -28.26
C ARG A 169 -13.63 5.86 -28.89
N SER A 170 -12.41 5.38 -28.67
CA SER A 170 -11.21 6.04 -29.19
C SER A 170 -10.98 5.82 -30.69
N GLY A 171 -11.42 4.68 -31.25
CA GLY A 171 -11.10 4.28 -32.62
C GLY A 171 -9.61 3.98 -32.83
N THR A 172 -8.83 3.81 -31.77
CA THR A 172 -7.37 3.61 -31.82
C THR A 172 -6.98 2.16 -31.53
N PRO A 173 -5.84 1.67 -32.07
CA PRO A 173 -5.28 0.36 -31.68
C PRO A 173 -5.05 0.25 -30.18
N GLN A 174 -5.55 -0.84 -29.60
CA GLN A 174 -5.39 -1.13 -28.19
C GLN A 174 -4.21 -2.08 -27.98
N GLN A 175 -3.47 -1.86 -26.90
CA GLN A 175 -2.38 -2.74 -26.47
C GLN A 175 -2.62 -3.25 -25.06
N MET A 176 -2.02 -4.39 -24.74
CA MET A 176 -2.03 -4.91 -23.38
C MET A 176 -1.03 -4.12 -22.54
N VAL A 177 -1.39 -3.90 -21.28
CA VAL A 177 -0.52 -3.40 -20.23
C VAL A 177 -0.25 -4.55 -19.27
N VAL A 178 1.02 -4.77 -18.94
CA VAL A 178 1.43 -5.75 -17.94
C VAL A 178 1.99 -5.03 -16.73
N LEU A 179 1.34 -5.19 -15.59
CA LEU A 179 1.82 -4.72 -14.31
C LEU A 179 2.61 -5.84 -13.63
N GLY A 180 3.86 -5.57 -13.28
CA GLY A 180 4.66 -6.37 -12.37
C GLY A 180 4.35 -5.98 -10.93
N MET A 181 4.08 -6.99 -10.11
CA MET A 181 3.69 -6.85 -8.71
C MET A 181 4.83 -7.31 -7.80
N GLY A 182 4.67 -7.09 -6.49
CA GLY A 182 5.59 -7.61 -5.48
C GLY A 182 7.06 -7.28 -5.77
N LYS A 183 7.92 -8.30 -5.76
CA LYS A 183 9.36 -8.13 -5.96
C LYS A 183 9.72 -7.61 -7.35
N LEU A 184 9.04 -8.07 -8.40
CA LEU A 184 9.28 -7.60 -9.77
C LEU A 184 8.97 -6.10 -9.91
N GLY A 185 7.80 -5.68 -9.41
CA GLY A 185 7.39 -4.29 -9.48
C GLY A 185 8.32 -3.35 -8.69
N ALA A 186 8.96 -3.84 -7.63
CA ALA A 186 9.96 -3.11 -6.84
C ALA A 186 11.40 -3.15 -7.37
N HIS A 187 11.70 -3.88 -8.46
CA HIS A 187 13.08 -4.20 -8.90
C HIS A 187 13.90 -4.94 -7.84
N GLU A 188 13.26 -5.89 -7.15
CA GLU A 188 13.81 -6.65 -6.03
C GLU A 188 13.62 -8.16 -6.25
N LEU A 189 13.70 -8.68 -7.47
CA LEU A 189 13.59 -10.13 -7.69
C LEU A 189 14.73 -10.90 -7.00
N ASN A 190 14.43 -12.11 -6.53
CA ASN A 190 15.43 -13.07 -6.08
C ASN A 190 15.77 -14.08 -7.17
N LEU A 191 16.90 -14.77 -7.01
CA LEU A 191 17.42 -15.73 -7.99
C LEU A 191 16.37 -16.70 -8.52
N SER A 192 15.51 -17.24 -7.65
CA SER A 192 14.42 -18.14 -8.04
C SER A 192 13.09 -17.66 -7.44
N SER A 193 12.46 -16.69 -8.12
CA SER A 193 11.16 -16.12 -7.76
C SER A 193 10.13 -16.32 -8.85
N ASP A 194 8.87 -16.41 -8.43
CA ASP A 194 7.74 -16.21 -9.33
C ASP A 194 7.69 -14.74 -9.77
N ILE A 195 7.12 -14.50 -10.95
CA ILE A 195 6.74 -13.16 -11.42
C ILE A 195 5.25 -12.98 -11.22
N ASP A 196 4.88 -12.12 -10.27
CA ASP A 196 3.50 -11.76 -9.99
C ASP A 196 3.03 -10.71 -11.01
N LEU A 197 2.01 -11.02 -11.82
CA LEU A 197 1.54 -10.16 -12.92
C LEU A 197 0.05 -9.85 -12.84
N ILE A 198 -0.33 -8.65 -13.31
CA ILE A 198 -1.70 -8.27 -13.65
C ILE A 198 -1.73 -7.79 -15.09
N PHE A 199 -2.66 -8.31 -15.90
CA PHE A 199 -2.85 -7.87 -17.27
C PHE A 199 -4.07 -6.95 -17.39
N ALA A 200 -3.89 -5.86 -18.12
CA ALA A 200 -4.92 -4.87 -18.36
C ALA A 200 -4.92 -4.40 -19.82
N TYR A 201 -5.98 -3.73 -20.26
CA TYR A 201 -6.00 -3.00 -21.53
C TYR A 201 -6.89 -1.75 -21.40
N PRO A 202 -6.66 -0.68 -22.19
CA PRO A 202 -7.31 0.60 -21.93
C PRO A 202 -8.83 0.55 -22.17
N GLU A 203 -9.25 0.00 -23.31
CA GLU A 203 -10.62 0.13 -23.77
C GLU A 203 -11.20 -1.12 -24.43
N GLY A 204 -12.47 -1.43 -24.12
CA GLY A 204 -13.30 -2.40 -24.85
C GLY A 204 -13.53 -2.00 -26.31
N GLY A 205 -13.94 -2.97 -27.12
CA GLY A 205 -14.13 -2.83 -28.57
C GLY A 205 -13.95 -4.16 -29.28
N GLU A 206 -13.67 -4.12 -30.57
CA GLU A 206 -13.53 -5.31 -31.40
C GLU A 206 -12.28 -5.24 -32.30
N THR A 207 -11.76 -6.40 -32.67
CA THR A 207 -10.65 -6.50 -33.61
C THR A 207 -11.08 -6.14 -35.04
N GLN A 208 -10.25 -5.40 -35.77
CA GLN A 208 -10.46 -5.04 -37.18
C GLN A 208 -9.43 -5.67 -38.11
N GLY A 209 -9.73 -5.74 -39.41
CA GLY A 209 -8.83 -6.28 -40.44
C GLY A 209 -8.99 -7.77 -40.73
N VAL A 210 -9.98 -8.44 -40.13
CA VAL A 210 -10.31 -9.86 -40.37
C VAL A 210 -11.81 -10.06 -40.64
N LYS A 211 -12.16 -11.20 -41.25
CA LYS A 211 -13.56 -11.53 -41.59
C LYS A 211 -14.46 -11.76 -40.37
N ARG A 212 -13.90 -12.22 -39.25
CA ARG A 212 -14.62 -12.53 -38.02
C ARG A 212 -13.95 -11.76 -36.87
N PRO A 213 -14.50 -10.61 -36.46
CA PRO A 213 -13.94 -9.86 -35.35
C PRO A 213 -14.10 -10.65 -34.03
N LEU A 214 -13.14 -10.46 -33.13
CA LEU A 214 -13.21 -10.86 -31.74
C LEU A 214 -13.49 -9.63 -30.86
N ASP A 215 -14.15 -9.85 -29.74
CA ASP A 215 -14.18 -8.85 -28.67
C ASP A 215 -12.75 -8.64 -28.12
N ASN A 216 -12.38 -7.40 -27.80
CA ASN A 216 -11.04 -7.08 -27.29
C ASN A 216 -10.69 -7.87 -26.01
N GLN A 217 -11.66 -8.09 -25.12
CA GLN A 217 -11.49 -8.94 -23.93
C GLN A 217 -11.07 -10.36 -24.32
N GLU A 218 -11.72 -10.93 -25.33
CA GLU A 218 -11.40 -12.27 -25.82
C GLU A 218 -10.02 -12.31 -26.48
N PHE A 219 -9.69 -11.32 -27.32
CA PHE A 219 -8.37 -11.19 -27.94
C PHE A 219 -7.26 -11.16 -26.88
N PHE A 220 -7.38 -10.28 -25.88
CA PHE A 220 -6.34 -10.12 -24.86
C PHE A 220 -6.26 -11.30 -23.89
N ILE A 221 -7.37 -11.98 -23.57
CA ILE A 221 -7.32 -13.25 -22.81
C ILE A 221 -6.47 -14.28 -23.55
N ARG A 222 -6.70 -14.47 -24.86
CA ARG A 222 -5.94 -15.44 -25.66
C ARG A 222 -4.47 -15.06 -25.77
N LEU A 223 -4.17 -13.77 -25.95
CA LEU A 223 -2.79 -13.27 -26.00
C LEU A 223 -2.08 -13.45 -24.65
N GLY A 224 -2.73 -13.10 -23.54
CA GLY A 224 -2.21 -13.29 -22.20
C GLY A 224 -1.90 -14.75 -21.88
N GLN A 225 -2.76 -15.69 -22.30
CA GLN A 225 -2.51 -17.13 -22.16
C GLN A 225 -1.28 -17.60 -22.94
N ARG A 226 -1.03 -17.06 -24.15
CA ARG A 226 0.19 -17.37 -24.91
C ARG A 226 1.44 -16.80 -24.27
N LEU A 227 1.37 -15.58 -23.78
CA LEU A 227 2.50 -14.96 -23.08
C LEU A 227 2.88 -15.79 -21.84
N ILE A 228 1.90 -16.20 -21.03
CA ILE A 228 2.13 -17.09 -19.89
C ILE A 228 2.74 -18.41 -20.35
N LYS A 229 2.21 -19.03 -21.40
CA LYS A 229 2.75 -20.29 -21.94
C LYS A 229 4.21 -20.16 -22.38
N ALA A 230 4.57 -19.04 -23.03
CA ALA A 230 5.95 -18.80 -23.47
C ALA A 230 6.93 -18.71 -22.29
N LEU A 231 6.49 -18.14 -21.16
CA LEU A 231 7.31 -17.90 -19.97
C LEU A 231 7.37 -19.11 -19.00
N ASP A 232 6.23 -19.71 -18.70
CA ASP A 232 6.05 -20.63 -17.56
C ASP A 232 6.24 -22.12 -17.91
N ALA A 233 5.90 -22.52 -19.14
CA ALA A 233 5.89 -23.94 -19.50
C ALA A 233 7.27 -24.62 -19.29
N ILE A 234 7.29 -25.77 -18.62
CA ILE A 234 8.54 -26.53 -18.44
C ILE A 234 8.81 -27.36 -19.71
N THR A 235 9.96 -27.11 -20.35
CA THR A 235 10.44 -27.88 -21.52
C THR A 235 11.78 -28.56 -21.20
N VAL A 236 12.38 -29.22 -22.19
CA VAL A 236 13.73 -29.80 -22.05
C VAL A 236 14.79 -28.75 -21.70
N ASP A 237 14.58 -27.49 -22.08
CA ASP A 237 15.46 -26.35 -21.78
C ASP A 237 15.08 -25.64 -20.46
N GLY A 238 14.11 -26.18 -19.71
CA GLY A 238 13.64 -25.63 -18.44
C GLY A 238 12.44 -24.69 -18.62
N PHE A 239 12.41 -23.62 -17.82
CA PHE A 239 11.38 -22.58 -17.84
C PHE A 239 12.05 -21.19 -17.89
N VAL A 240 11.29 -20.15 -18.23
CA VAL A 240 11.80 -18.77 -18.20
C VAL A 240 11.54 -18.19 -16.81
N PHE A 241 10.26 -18.03 -16.46
CA PHE A 241 9.80 -17.61 -15.15
C PHE A 241 8.45 -18.25 -14.85
N ARG A 242 8.25 -18.64 -13.60
CA ARG A 242 6.94 -19.08 -13.09
C ARG A 242 6.05 -17.86 -12.97
N VAL A 243 4.87 -17.91 -13.57
CA VAL A 243 3.97 -16.75 -13.61
C VAL A 243 2.86 -16.93 -12.57
N ASP A 244 2.74 -15.97 -11.65
CA ASP A 244 1.64 -15.93 -10.69
C ASP A 244 0.64 -14.81 -11.05
N MET A 245 -0.61 -15.20 -11.32
CA MET A 245 -1.69 -14.29 -11.67
C MET A 245 -2.68 -14.07 -10.51
N ARG A 246 -2.40 -14.56 -9.30
CA ARG A 246 -3.36 -14.57 -8.17
C ARG A 246 -3.67 -13.20 -7.58
N LEU A 247 -2.80 -12.21 -7.79
CA LEU A 247 -3.00 -10.84 -7.31
C LEU A 247 -3.98 -10.02 -8.17
N ARG A 248 -4.43 -10.53 -9.32
CA ARG A 248 -5.43 -9.86 -10.16
C ARG A 248 -6.80 -9.79 -9.45
N PRO A 249 -7.67 -8.83 -9.80
CA PRO A 249 -9.02 -8.76 -9.25
C PRO A 249 -9.78 -10.08 -9.30
N TYR A 250 -10.51 -10.39 -8.23
CA TYR A 250 -11.22 -11.65 -8.01
C TYR A 250 -10.33 -12.90 -7.96
N GLY A 251 -9.00 -12.73 -7.92
CA GLY A 251 -8.03 -13.82 -7.80
C GLY A 251 -8.15 -14.85 -8.92
N THR A 252 -8.04 -16.13 -8.56
CA THR A 252 -8.11 -17.25 -9.53
C THR A 252 -9.45 -17.35 -10.25
N GLY A 253 -10.54 -16.90 -9.63
CA GLY A 253 -11.89 -16.89 -10.22
C GLY A 253 -12.16 -15.72 -11.16
N GLY A 254 -11.27 -14.72 -11.20
CA GLY A 254 -11.39 -13.55 -12.07
C GLY A 254 -10.91 -13.79 -13.50
N ALA A 255 -11.35 -12.91 -14.41
CA ALA A 255 -10.82 -12.84 -15.76
C ALA A 255 -9.30 -12.64 -15.76
N LEU A 256 -8.61 -13.21 -16.75
CA LEU A 256 -7.14 -13.14 -16.84
C LEU A 256 -6.64 -11.71 -17.12
N VAL A 257 -7.40 -10.98 -17.93
CA VAL A 257 -7.13 -9.60 -18.34
C VAL A 257 -8.37 -8.78 -18.06
N LEU A 258 -8.25 -7.50 -17.68
CA LEU A 258 -9.38 -6.61 -17.47
C LEU A 258 -9.20 -5.27 -18.20
N SER A 259 -10.30 -4.65 -18.62
CA SER A 259 -10.24 -3.27 -19.08
C SER A 259 -9.93 -2.30 -17.93
N PHE A 260 -9.38 -1.12 -18.23
CA PHE A 260 -9.09 -0.12 -17.18
C PHE A 260 -10.35 0.26 -16.40
N ASN A 261 -11.47 0.43 -17.09
CA ASN A 261 -12.75 0.76 -16.46
C ASN A 261 -13.21 -0.33 -15.47
N ALA A 262 -13.01 -1.61 -15.81
CA ALA A 262 -13.32 -2.73 -14.92
C ALA A 262 -12.37 -2.82 -13.72
N LEU A 263 -11.09 -2.49 -13.92
CA LEU A 263 -10.09 -2.41 -12.84
C LEU A 263 -10.40 -1.29 -11.86
N GLU A 264 -10.67 -0.09 -12.38
CA GLU A 264 -11.05 1.08 -11.59
C GLU A 264 -12.28 0.79 -10.72
N GLN A 265 -13.35 0.30 -11.35
CA GLN A 265 -14.58 -0.07 -10.65
C GLN A 265 -14.33 -1.12 -9.56
N TYR A 266 -13.51 -2.14 -9.84
CA TYR A 266 -13.19 -3.16 -8.85
C TYR A 266 -12.50 -2.58 -7.62
N TYR A 267 -11.43 -1.80 -7.82
CA TYR A 267 -10.66 -1.27 -6.69
C TYR A 267 -11.43 -0.18 -5.93
N GLN A 268 -12.32 0.54 -6.59
CA GLN A 268 -13.21 1.51 -5.96
C GLN A 268 -14.29 0.84 -5.10
N ASP A 269 -14.96 -0.19 -5.63
CA ASP A 269 -16.15 -0.77 -4.99
C ASP A 269 -15.83 -1.95 -4.04
N GLN A 270 -14.81 -2.75 -4.39
CA GLN A 270 -14.55 -4.06 -3.77
C GLN A 270 -13.12 -4.23 -3.26
N GLY A 271 -12.23 -3.28 -3.55
CA GLY A 271 -10.82 -3.35 -3.22
C GLY A 271 -10.56 -3.47 -1.72
N ARG A 272 -9.81 -4.51 -1.33
CA ARG A 272 -9.52 -4.88 0.07
C ARG A 272 -8.23 -4.23 0.55
N ASP A 273 -8.08 -4.12 1.87
CA ASP A 273 -6.91 -3.45 2.46
C ASP A 273 -5.57 -4.14 2.13
N TRP A 274 -5.55 -5.47 2.07
CA TRP A 274 -4.35 -6.21 1.65
C TRP A 274 -4.00 -6.00 0.16
N GLU A 275 -4.98 -5.67 -0.68
CA GLU A 275 -4.72 -5.34 -2.10
C GLU A 275 -4.04 -3.98 -2.21
N ARG A 276 -4.35 -3.03 -1.32
CA ARG A 276 -3.60 -1.78 -1.21
C ARG A 276 -2.13 -2.05 -0.91
N TYR A 277 -1.87 -2.94 0.04
CA TYR A 277 -0.52 -3.39 0.40
C TYR A 277 0.23 -3.98 -0.81
N ALA A 278 -0.43 -4.83 -1.60
CA ALA A 278 0.17 -5.41 -2.81
C ALA A 278 0.42 -4.35 -3.91
N MET A 279 -0.51 -3.42 -4.10
CA MET A 279 -0.45 -2.40 -5.14
C MET A 279 0.64 -1.33 -4.90
N ILE A 280 1.18 -1.18 -3.68
CA ILE A 280 2.35 -0.32 -3.40
C ILE A 280 3.50 -0.61 -4.36
N LYS A 281 3.72 -1.89 -4.67
CA LYS A 281 4.83 -2.33 -5.53
C LYS A 281 4.44 -2.41 -7.01
N ALA A 282 3.21 -2.10 -7.41
CA ALA A 282 2.76 -2.21 -8.79
C ALA A 282 3.52 -1.28 -9.74
N ARG A 283 4.03 -1.81 -10.85
CA ARG A 283 4.75 -1.05 -11.89
C ARG A 283 4.49 -1.65 -13.27
N VAL A 284 4.45 -0.83 -14.31
CA VAL A 284 4.39 -1.32 -15.69
C VAL A 284 5.72 -1.99 -16.06
N VAL A 285 5.66 -3.24 -16.52
CA VAL A 285 6.86 -4.04 -16.87
C VAL A 285 6.89 -4.45 -18.33
N ALA A 286 5.74 -4.45 -19.02
CA ALA A 286 5.66 -4.79 -20.43
C ALA A 286 4.41 -4.19 -21.07
N GLY A 287 4.44 -4.10 -22.40
CA GLY A 287 3.36 -3.57 -23.21
C GLY A 287 3.34 -2.04 -23.19
N ASP A 288 2.14 -1.45 -23.27
CA ASP A 288 2.00 0.01 -23.39
C ASP A 288 2.35 0.74 -22.08
N GLN A 289 3.56 1.30 -22.05
CA GLN A 289 4.09 2.03 -20.89
C GLN A 289 3.30 3.29 -20.56
N GLN A 290 2.81 3.99 -21.58
CA GLN A 290 2.08 5.26 -21.38
C GLN A 290 0.69 4.98 -20.84
N ALA A 291 -0.04 4.04 -21.44
CA ALA A 291 -1.35 3.64 -20.94
C ALA A 291 -1.27 3.02 -19.54
N GLY A 292 -0.22 2.23 -19.26
CA GLY A 292 -0.02 1.66 -17.94
C GLY A 292 0.27 2.69 -16.86
N GLN A 293 0.98 3.78 -17.18
CA GLN A 293 1.19 4.88 -16.25
C GLN A 293 -0.12 5.59 -15.90
N LEU A 294 -1.00 5.82 -16.89
CA LEU A 294 -2.34 6.36 -16.66
C LEU A 294 -3.18 5.47 -15.76
N LEU A 295 -3.11 4.15 -15.95
CA LEU A 295 -3.78 3.18 -15.06
C LEU A 295 -3.26 3.27 -13.62
N LEU A 296 -1.94 3.37 -13.42
CA LEU A 296 -1.38 3.48 -12.07
C LEU A 296 -1.75 4.80 -11.39
N GLU A 297 -1.83 5.90 -12.13
CA GLU A 297 -2.30 7.20 -11.62
C GLU A 297 -3.76 7.14 -11.19
N MET A 298 -4.61 6.50 -12.00
CA MET A 298 -6.02 6.24 -11.68
C MET A 298 -6.19 5.40 -10.40
N LEU A 299 -5.31 4.42 -10.17
CA LEU A 299 -5.36 3.55 -8.99
C LEU A 299 -4.65 4.13 -7.76
N LEU A 300 -3.91 5.24 -7.89
CA LEU A 300 -3.15 5.84 -6.81
C LEU A 300 -4.00 6.20 -5.56
N PRO A 301 -5.22 6.77 -5.70
CA PRO A 301 -6.10 7.04 -4.55
C PRO A 301 -6.56 5.77 -3.81
N PHE A 302 -6.63 4.64 -4.52
CA PHE A 302 -6.87 3.34 -3.89
C PHE A 302 -5.65 2.86 -3.10
N VAL A 303 -4.43 3.06 -3.59
CA VAL A 303 -3.23 2.62 -2.84
C VAL A 303 -2.99 3.50 -1.61
N TYR A 304 -2.96 4.82 -1.80
CA TYR A 304 -2.55 5.78 -0.76
C TYR A 304 -3.72 6.69 -0.36
N ARG A 305 -4.31 6.42 0.81
CA ARG A 305 -5.40 7.23 1.35
C ARG A 305 -4.88 8.58 1.86
N ARG A 306 -5.47 9.69 1.40
CA ARG A 306 -5.17 11.04 1.94
C ARG A 306 -5.60 11.20 3.41
N TYR A 307 -6.69 10.54 3.76
CA TYR A 307 -7.23 10.51 5.12
C TYR A 307 -7.16 9.08 5.65
N LEU A 308 -6.33 8.85 6.68
CA LEU A 308 -6.49 7.65 7.48
C LEU A 308 -7.57 7.87 8.51
N ASP A 309 -8.54 6.98 8.47
CA ASP A 309 -9.45 6.71 9.56
C ASP A 309 -8.93 5.51 10.39
N PHE A 310 -9.54 5.28 11.54
CA PHE A 310 -9.19 4.14 12.39
C PHE A 310 -9.36 2.79 11.68
N SER A 311 -10.22 2.70 10.65
CA SER A 311 -10.40 1.47 9.87
C SER A 311 -9.12 1.06 9.12
N ALA A 312 -8.34 2.01 8.63
CA ALA A 312 -7.07 1.74 7.97
C ALA A 312 -6.01 1.19 8.95
N ILE A 313 -6.00 1.67 10.19
CA ILE A 313 -5.09 1.20 11.23
C ILE A 313 -5.48 -0.21 11.68
N GLU A 314 -6.77 -0.47 11.88
CA GLU A 314 -7.31 -1.80 12.20
C GLU A 314 -6.96 -2.82 11.10
N ALA A 315 -7.07 -2.43 9.83
CA ALA A 315 -6.68 -3.29 8.72
C ALA A 315 -5.19 -3.65 8.75
N LEU A 316 -4.32 -2.71 9.13
CA LEU A 316 -2.90 -2.99 9.33
C LEU A 316 -2.66 -3.92 10.52
N ARG A 317 -3.37 -3.73 11.64
CA ARG A 317 -3.32 -4.66 12.79
C ARG A 317 -3.76 -6.07 12.39
N ALA A 318 -4.86 -6.21 11.65
CA ALA A 318 -5.35 -7.49 11.15
C ALA A 318 -4.31 -8.17 10.23
N MET A 319 -3.64 -7.41 9.36
CA MET A 319 -2.56 -7.93 8.53
C MET A 319 -1.34 -8.36 9.37
N LYS A 320 -0.95 -7.59 10.40
CA LYS A 320 0.11 -7.95 11.35
C LYS A 320 -0.22 -9.28 12.06
N GLN A 321 -1.44 -9.43 12.55
CA GLN A 321 -1.90 -10.65 13.23
C GLN A 321 -1.90 -11.86 12.28
N LEU A 322 -2.30 -11.70 11.01
CA LEU A 322 -2.22 -12.77 10.01
C LEU A 322 -0.77 -13.25 9.79
N ILE A 323 0.19 -12.31 9.75
CA ILE A 323 1.62 -12.64 9.64
C ILE A 323 2.07 -13.43 10.88
N GLN A 324 1.74 -12.97 12.09
CA GLN A 324 2.08 -13.66 13.34
C GLN A 324 1.46 -15.06 13.44
N GLN A 325 0.21 -15.23 13.00
CA GLN A 325 -0.45 -16.54 12.98
C GLN A 325 0.22 -17.51 12.00
N GLU A 326 0.68 -17.01 10.85
CA GLU A 326 1.41 -17.82 9.88
C GLU A 326 2.75 -18.30 10.43
N VAL A 327 3.48 -17.43 11.15
CA VAL A 327 4.73 -17.78 11.85
C VAL A 327 4.56 -18.92 12.87
N ARG A 328 3.40 -18.99 13.55
CA ARG A 328 3.10 -20.04 14.55
C ARG A 328 2.82 -21.43 13.94
N ARG A 329 2.71 -21.55 12.61
CA ARG A 329 2.50 -22.85 11.94
C ARG A 329 3.73 -23.74 12.06
N LYS A 330 3.52 -25.05 12.24
CA LYS A 330 4.61 -26.04 12.33
C LYS A 330 5.50 -25.96 11.08
N GLY A 331 6.82 -25.97 11.28
CA GLY A 331 7.82 -25.94 10.21
C GLY A 331 8.23 -24.54 9.71
N MET A 332 7.66 -23.45 10.25
CA MET A 332 8.02 -22.09 9.82
C MET A 332 9.30 -21.54 10.46
N ALA A 333 9.81 -22.18 11.51
CA ALA A 333 11.05 -21.74 12.18
C ALA A 333 12.23 -21.68 11.21
N ASP A 334 12.35 -22.65 10.32
CA ASP A 334 13.43 -22.74 9.32
C ASP A 334 13.12 -21.99 8.02
N ASN A 335 12.00 -21.26 7.94
CA ASN A 335 11.66 -20.43 6.79
C ASN A 335 12.21 -19.01 7.00
N ILE A 336 13.17 -18.57 6.19
CA ILE A 336 13.81 -17.26 6.34
C ILE A 336 12.91 -16.08 5.92
N LYS A 337 11.82 -16.35 5.19
CA LYS A 337 10.88 -15.32 4.72
C LYS A 337 9.65 -15.20 5.61
N LEU A 338 9.07 -16.35 5.97
CA LEU A 338 7.79 -16.46 6.69
C LEU A 338 7.95 -16.78 8.17
N GLY A 339 9.13 -17.21 8.63
CA GLY A 339 9.40 -17.40 10.04
C GLY A 339 9.57 -16.06 10.78
N SER A 340 9.51 -16.10 12.11
CA SER A 340 9.75 -14.94 12.99
C SER A 340 11.07 -14.26 12.63
N GLY A 341 11.04 -12.93 12.54
CA GLY A 341 12.19 -12.11 12.14
C GLY A 341 12.54 -12.22 10.66
N GLY A 342 11.64 -12.74 9.83
CA GLY A 342 11.90 -13.02 8.42
C GLY A 342 11.77 -11.80 7.52
N ILE A 343 12.10 -12.00 6.23
CA ILE A 343 12.07 -10.95 5.19
C ILE A 343 10.70 -10.24 5.14
N ARG A 344 9.60 -10.99 5.28
CA ARG A 344 8.24 -10.44 5.21
C ARG A 344 7.93 -9.45 6.33
N GLU A 345 8.51 -9.64 7.51
CA GLU A 345 8.31 -8.71 8.64
C GLU A 345 8.99 -7.37 8.37
N VAL A 346 10.19 -7.35 7.76
CA VAL A 346 10.82 -6.09 7.32
C VAL A 346 9.99 -5.39 6.25
N GLU A 347 9.49 -6.15 5.27
CA GLU A 347 8.60 -5.63 4.23
C GLU A 347 7.35 -5.00 4.84
N PHE A 348 6.74 -5.68 5.81
CA PHE A 348 5.56 -5.19 6.50
C PHE A 348 5.82 -3.89 7.24
N ILE A 349 6.94 -3.80 7.98
CA ILE A 349 7.32 -2.57 8.69
C ILE A 349 7.37 -1.39 7.71
N ALA A 350 8.16 -1.50 6.64
CA ALA A 350 8.31 -0.41 5.68
C ALA A 350 6.98 -0.04 5.01
N GLN A 351 6.24 -1.04 4.51
CA GLN A 351 4.99 -0.82 3.77
C GLN A 351 3.84 -0.33 4.66
N ALA A 352 3.84 -0.67 5.96
CA ALA A 352 2.90 -0.10 6.92
C ALA A 352 3.04 1.42 7.01
N PHE A 353 4.28 1.94 7.11
CA PHE A 353 4.50 3.39 7.08
C PHE A 353 4.09 4.02 5.74
N GLN A 354 4.30 3.32 4.62
CA GLN A 354 3.84 3.79 3.32
C GLN A 354 2.30 3.90 3.25
N LEU A 355 1.56 2.93 3.81
CA LEU A 355 0.10 2.99 3.85
C LEU A 355 -0.42 4.06 4.81
N ILE A 356 0.27 4.29 5.94
CA ILE A 356 -0.12 5.31 6.94
C ILE A 356 0.22 6.73 6.47
N HIS A 357 1.35 6.94 5.81
CA HIS A 357 1.84 8.29 5.53
C HIS A 357 1.90 8.64 4.04
N GLY A 358 1.97 7.64 3.16
CA GLY A 358 2.19 7.83 1.71
C GLY A 358 1.09 8.62 0.99
N GLY A 359 -0.12 8.73 1.55
CA GLY A 359 -1.17 9.59 1.00
C GLY A 359 -0.99 11.08 1.27
N ARG A 360 -0.14 11.45 2.24
CA ARG A 360 0.19 12.84 2.61
C ARG A 360 1.64 13.18 2.28
N ASP A 361 2.52 12.20 2.34
CA ASP A 361 3.94 12.33 2.01
C ASP A 361 4.29 11.49 0.77
N LEU A 362 4.45 12.17 -0.36
CA LEU A 362 4.77 11.53 -1.64
C LEU A 362 6.17 10.88 -1.63
N SER A 363 7.07 11.27 -0.73
CA SER A 363 8.41 10.67 -0.62
C SER A 363 8.36 9.20 -0.20
N LEU A 364 7.26 8.76 0.42
CA LEU A 364 7.03 7.36 0.79
C LEU A 364 6.40 6.54 -0.34
N GLN A 365 6.09 7.11 -1.50
CA GLN A 365 5.54 6.36 -2.64
C GLN A 365 6.64 5.69 -3.50
N HIS A 366 7.69 5.19 -2.85
CA HIS A 366 8.76 4.42 -3.50
C HIS A 366 8.48 2.92 -3.42
N ARG A 367 8.85 2.18 -4.47
CA ARG A 367 8.65 0.72 -4.53
C ARG A 367 9.78 -0.09 -3.89
N PRO A 368 11.08 0.25 -4.11
CA PRO A 368 12.19 -0.48 -3.52
C PRO A 368 12.25 -0.25 -2.00
N LEU A 369 12.28 -1.33 -1.23
CA LEU A 369 12.26 -1.35 0.23
C LEU A 369 13.42 -0.57 0.84
N LEU A 370 14.65 -0.79 0.34
CA LEU A 370 15.83 -0.09 0.87
C LEU A 370 15.75 1.43 0.67
N LYS A 371 15.07 1.87 -0.41
CA LYS A 371 14.82 3.30 -0.64
C LYS A 371 13.78 3.83 0.34
N VAL A 372 12.70 3.06 0.59
CA VAL A 372 11.69 3.41 1.59
C VAL A 372 12.32 3.53 2.98
N LEU A 373 13.14 2.57 3.41
CA LEU A 373 13.86 2.63 4.69
C LEU A 373 14.72 3.90 4.80
N SER A 374 15.42 4.29 3.73
CA SER A 374 16.22 5.52 3.70
C SER A 374 15.35 6.79 3.86
N VAL A 375 14.14 6.80 3.28
CA VAL A 375 13.18 7.89 3.46
C VAL A 375 12.63 7.92 4.89
N LEU A 376 12.33 6.76 5.48
CA LEU A 376 11.84 6.67 6.86
C LEU A 376 12.87 7.20 7.87
N GLU A 377 14.16 6.96 7.63
CA GLU A 377 15.25 7.57 8.40
C GLU A 377 15.34 9.09 8.16
N GLY A 378 15.43 9.51 6.89
CA GLY A 378 15.65 10.90 6.51
C GLY A 378 14.54 11.86 6.94
N GLN A 379 13.30 11.37 7.05
CA GLN A 379 12.13 12.13 7.49
C GLN A 379 11.81 11.95 8.99
N GLY A 380 12.60 11.16 9.72
CA GLY A 380 12.42 10.94 11.15
C GLY A 380 11.23 10.07 11.55
N TYR A 381 10.69 9.27 10.63
CA TYR A 381 9.65 8.27 10.93
C TYR A 381 10.19 7.11 11.78
N LEU A 382 11.45 6.73 11.54
CA LEU A 382 12.15 5.71 12.31
C LEU A 382 13.54 6.23 12.74
N PRO A 383 14.00 5.89 13.96
CA PRO A 383 15.34 6.24 14.40
C PRO A 383 16.43 5.63 13.48
N PRO A 384 17.55 6.33 13.22
CA PRO A 384 18.65 5.82 12.40
C PRO A 384 19.17 4.43 12.82
N ALA A 385 19.25 4.17 14.12
CA ALA A 385 19.66 2.87 14.65
C ALA A 385 18.70 1.73 14.24
N VAL A 386 17.39 1.99 14.26
CA VAL A 386 16.36 1.02 13.84
C VAL A 386 16.47 0.75 12.34
N VAL A 387 16.61 1.80 11.54
CA VAL A 387 16.77 1.67 10.08
C VAL A 387 18.05 0.92 9.72
N GLY A 388 19.15 1.20 10.41
CA GLY A 388 20.42 0.48 10.25
C GLY A 388 20.26 -1.02 10.44
N GLU A 389 19.59 -1.43 11.51
CA GLU A 389 19.36 -2.85 11.80
C GLU A 389 18.38 -3.53 10.84
N LEU A 390 17.28 -2.85 10.47
CA LEU A 390 16.33 -3.38 9.49
C LEU A 390 16.99 -3.57 8.12
N ARG A 391 17.84 -2.62 7.71
CA ARG A 391 18.59 -2.69 6.46
C ARG A 391 19.58 -3.85 6.47
N GLU A 392 20.43 -3.94 7.50
CA GLU A 392 21.44 -5.00 7.58
C GLU A 392 20.81 -6.39 7.74
N GLY A 393 19.76 -6.50 8.56
CA GLY A 393 18.99 -7.74 8.70
C GLY A 393 18.33 -8.15 7.39
N TYR A 394 17.70 -7.22 6.67
CA TYR A 394 17.10 -7.48 5.35
C TYR A 394 18.14 -7.95 4.33
N GLU A 395 19.25 -7.23 4.19
CA GLU A 395 20.32 -7.61 3.26
C GLU A 395 20.87 -9.00 3.57
N PHE A 396 21.14 -9.30 4.85
CA PHE A 396 21.63 -10.62 5.27
C PHE A 396 20.63 -11.75 4.95
N LEU A 397 19.35 -11.54 5.24
CA LEU A 397 18.28 -12.50 4.93
C LEU A 397 18.11 -12.69 3.42
N ARG A 398 18.28 -11.63 2.62
CA ARG A 398 18.19 -11.69 1.16
C ARG A 398 19.37 -12.43 0.54
N TYR A 399 20.60 -12.16 0.97
CA TYR A 399 21.76 -12.97 0.56
C TYR A 399 21.62 -14.43 0.99
N THR A 400 21.04 -14.69 2.17
CA THR A 400 20.72 -16.06 2.59
C THR A 400 19.71 -16.71 1.64
N GLU A 401 18.64 -16.00 1.27
CA GLU A 401 17.66 -16.48 0.31
C GLU A 401 18.29 -16.78 -1.05
N HIS A 402 19.17 -15.90 -1.51
CA HIS A 402 19.92 -16.11 -2.76
C HIS A 402 20.84 -17.32 -2.65
N ALA A 403 21.60 -17.48 -1.57
CA ALA A 403 22.45 -18.64 -1.35
C ALA A 403 21.67 -19.97 -1.42
N LEU A 404 20.48 -20.03 -0.80
CA LEU A 404 19.60 -21.20 -0.82
C LEU A 404 19.09 -21.50 -2.24
N GLN A 405 18.68 -20.46 -2.97
CA GLN A 405 18.13 -20.60 -4.33
C GLN A 405 19.22 -20.92 -5.35
N ALA A 406 20.41 -20.35 -5.20
CA ALA A 406 21.57 -20.52 -6.07
C ALA A 406 22.04 -21.97 -6.13
N LEU A 407 21.83 -22.77 -5.08
CA LEU A 407 22.29 -24.17 -5.03
C LEU A 407 21.84 -24.95 -6.28
N ALA A 408 20.58 -24.80 -6.68
CA ALA A 408 19.98 -25.61 -7.73
C ALA A 408 18.86 -24.87 -8.49
N ASP A 409 18.83 -23.54 -8.47
CA ASP A 409 17.77 -22.71 -9.04
C ASP A 409 16.35 -23.12 -8.57
N ARG A 410 16.25 -23.42 -7.26
CA ARG A 410 15.00 -23.86 -6.63
C ARG A 410 14.36 -22.71 -5.89
N GLN A 411 13.07 -22.52 -6.10
CA GLN A 411 12.25 -21.60 -5.30
C GLN A 411 12.07 -22.18 -3.88
N THR A 412 13.03 -21.89 -3.00
CA THR A 412 13.00 -22.26 -1.60
C THR A 412 13.28 -21.03 -0.73
N GLN A 413 12.65 -21.02 0.45
CA GLN A 413 13.03 -20.16 1.57
C GLN A 413 13.29 -20.98 2.84
N MET A 414 13.39 -22.30 2.71
CA MET A 414 13.66 -23.21 3.81
C MET A 414 15.17 -23.40 3.94
N LEU A 415 15.68 -23.36 5.18
CA LEU A 415 17.04 -23.79 5.46
C LEU A 415 17.21 -25.28 5.08
N PRO A 416 18.39 -25.69 4.60
CA PRO A 416 18.60 -27.06 4.16
C PRO A 416 18.67 -28.04 5.34
N ASP A 417 18.14 -29.24 5.13
CA ASP A 417 18.28 -30.35 6.09
C ASP A 417 19.62 -31.07 5.94
N GLY A 418 20.12 -31.19 4.70
CA GLY A 418 21.33 -31.93 4.36
C GLY A 418 22.60 -31.21 4.80
N ALA A 419 23.55 -31.96 5.37
CA ALA A 419 24.83 -31.41 5.84
C ALA A 419 25.64 -30.75 4.70
N ALA A 420 25.65 -31.33 3.51
CA ALA A 420 26.37 -30.76 2.35
C ALA A 420 25.80 -29.39 1.94
N ASP A 421 24.48 -29.25 1.87
CA ASP A 421 23.84 -27.99 1.49
C ASP A 421 23.97 -26.92 2.58
N ARG A 422 23.96 -27.31 3.87
CA ARG A 422 24.29 -26.42 4.99
C ARG A 422 25.70 -25.84 4.83
N GLU A 423 26.68 -26.70 4.55
CA GLU A 423 28.07 -26.27 4.32
C GLU A 423 28.19 -25.38 3.06
N ARG A 424 27.46 -25.68 1.98
CA ARG A 424 27.42 -24.82 0.78
C ARG A 424 26.85 -23.44 1.08
N VAL A 425 25.76 -23.35 1.84
CA VAL A 425 25.15 -22.06 2.22
C VAL A 425 26.11 -21.26 3.09
N ALA A 426 26.74 -21.89 4.10
CA ALA A 426 27.74 -21.23 4.93
C ALA A 426 28.92 -20.72 4.08
N PHE A 427 29.42 -21.55 3.16
CA PHE A 427 30.47 -21.19 2.22
C PHE A 427 30.09 -20.03 1.30
N ILE A 428 28.90 -20.05 0.68
CA ILE A 428 28.39 -18.96 -0.15
C ILE A 428 28.28 -17.68 0.67
N MET A 429 27.88 -17.76 1.94
CA MET A 429 27.75 -16.62 2.84
C MET A 429 29.09 -16.16 3.43
N GLY A 430 30.20 -16.88 3.22
CA GLY A 430 31.53 -16.53 3.70
C GLY A 430 31.82 -16.95 5.15
N PHE A 431 31.08 -17.91 5.69
CA PHE A 431 31.27 -18.45 7.04
C PHE A 431 32.03 -19.77 7.00
N ALA A 432 32.93 -19.96 7.98
CA ALA A 432 33.78 -21.15 8.06
C ALA A 432 32.99 -22.46 8.25
N ASP A 433 31.82 -22.38 8.89
CA ASP A 433 30.95 -23.52 9.18
C ASP A 433 29.48 -23.09 9.33
N TRP A 434 28.59 -24.08 9.28
CA TRP A 434 27.15 -23.87 9.46
C TRP A 434 26.76 -23.25 10.82
N PRO A 435 27.27 -23.71 11.99
CA PRO A 435 26.93 -23.11 13.27
C PRO A 435 27.18 -21.61 13.36
N SER A 436 28.33 -21.13 12.83
CA SER A 436 28.70 -19.71 12.83
C SER A 436 27.74 -18.89 11.97
N PHE A 437 27.40 -19.38 10.77
CA PHE A 437 26.39 -18.75 9.91
C PHE A 437 25.02 -18.70 10.60
N HIS A 438 24.58 -19.83 11.18
CA HIS A 438 23.26 -19.96 11.79
C HIS A 438 23.09 -19.05 13.01
N GLN A 439 24.14 -18.88 13.82
CA GLN A 439 24.12 -17.93 14.93
C GLN A 439 23.91 -16.49 14.43
N GLN A 440 24.58 -16.08 13.34
CA GLN A 440 24.39 -14.75 12.76
C GLN A 440 23.00 -14.56 12.16
N LEU A 441 22.44 -15.61 11.55
CA LEU A 441 21.06 -15.61 11.05
C LEU A 441 20.07 -15.38 12.20
N LEU A 442 20.20 -16.10 13.32
CA LEU A 442 19.33 -15.93 14.48
C LEU A 442 19.48 -14.54 15.13
N TYR A 443 20.69 -13.98 15.15
CA TYR A 443 20.91 -12.61 15.62
C TYR A 443 20.06 -11.60 14.83
N TRP A 444 20.12 -11.63 13.50
CA TRP A 444 19.37 -10.69 12.67
C TRP A 444 17.86 -10.91 12.77
N ARG A 445 17.41 -12.16 12.77
CA ARG A 445 15.99 -12.49 12.95
C ARG A 445 15.46 -11.99 14.29
N GLY A 446 16.23 -12.13 15.38
CA GLY A 446 15.85 -11.60 16.69
C GLY A 446 15.66 -10.08 16.70
N ARG A 447 16.52 -9.32 15.99
CA ARG A 447 16.37 -7.85 15.86
C ARG A 447 15.14 -7.49 15.04
N VAL A 448 14.92 -8.15 13.90
CA VAL A 448 13.75 -7.89 13.04
C VAL A 448 12.44 -8.19 13.78
N ASP A 449 12.35 -9.34 14.44
CA ASP A 449 11.16 -9.72 15.23
C ASP A 449 10.87 -8.70 16.34
N TRP A 450 11.92 -8.21 17.02
CA TRP A 450 11.78 -7.17 18.02
C TRP A 450 11.17 -5.90 17.43
N HIS A 451 11.71 -5.39 16.31
CA HIS A 451 11.16 -4.20 15.63
C HIS A 451 9.73 -4.44 15.13
N PHE A 452 9.44 -5.61 14.57
CA PHE A 452 8.11 -5.95 14.06
C PHE A 452 7.04 -5.91 15.16
N ARG A 453 7.36 -6.37 16.37
CA ARG A 453 6.44 -6.27 17.52
C ARG A 453 6.14 -4.82 17.90
N GLN A 454 7.12 -3.93 17.82
CA GLN A 454 6.97 -2.50 18.14
C GLN A 454 6.14 -1.72 17.10
N VAL A 455 6.06 -2.21 15.85
CA VAL A 455 5.33 -1.53 14.78
C VAL A 455 3.83 -1.77 14.91
N ILE A 456 3.07 -0.67 15.01
CA ILE A 456 1.61 -0.66 15.23
C ILE A 456 1.25 -1.39 16.52
N ALA A 457 1.12 -0.62 17.60
CA ALA A 457 0.74 -1.14 18.91
C ALA A 457 -0.60 -1.90 18.82
N ASP A 458 -0.58 -3.15 19.26
CA ASP A 458 -1.81 -3.89 19.57
C ASP A 458 -2.32 -3.36 20.92
N PRO A 459 -3.57 -2.87 21.04
CA PRO A 459 -4.10 -2.37 22.31
C PRO A 459 -4.02 -3.43 23.42
N ASP A 460 -3.98 -4.71 23.05
CA ASP A 460 -3.87 -5.85 23.97
C ASP A 460 -2.42 -6.21 24.36
N GLU A 461 -1.39 -5.73 23.63
CA GLU A 461 0.04 -6.04 23.89
C GLU A 461 0.78 -4.93 24.66
N VAL A 462 0.08 -4.01 25.32
CA VAL A 462 0.72 -3.11 26.30
C VAL A 462 1.08 -3.92 27.54
N GLU A 463 2.18 -4.68 27.45
CA GLU A 463 2.76 -5.44 28.56
C GLU A 463 3.06 -4.48 29.72
N GLY A 464 2.24 -4.57 30.78
CA GLY A 464 2.42 -3.81 32.02
C GLY A 464 1.16 -3.13 32.57
N VAL A 465 0.04 -3.12 31.85
CA VAL A 465 -1.25 -2.74 32.42
C VAL A 465 -2.00 -4.03 32.72
N GLU A 466 -2.38 -4.25 33.97
CA GLU A 466 -3.30 -5.32 34.39
C GLU A 466 -4.39 -5.48 33.34
N ALA A 467 -4.67 -6.72 32.92
CA ALA A 467 -5.69 -7.06 31.92
C ALA A 467 -6.87 -6.08 32.03
N VAL A 468 -6.93 -5.11 31.12
CA VAL A 468 -7.96 -4.07 31.16
C VAL A 468 -9.25 -4.82 31.04
N ALA A 469 -10.02 -4.90 32.14
CA ALA A 469 -11.35 -5.46 32.12
C ALA A 469 -12.07 -4.81 30.94
N CYS A 470 -12.55 -5.62 29.99
CA CYS A 470 -13.23 -5.11 28.79
C CYS A 470 -14.32 -4.14 29.26
N VAL A 471 -14.09 -2.83 29.05
CA VAL A 471 -14.92 -1.78 29.62
C VAL A 471 -16.34 -1.96 29.12
N GLY A 472 -17.28 -2.18 30.05
CA GLY A 472 -18.68 -2.42 29.74
C GLY A 472 -19.06 -3.86 29.41
N ALA A 473 -18.19 -4.86 29.63
CA ALA A 473 -18.51 -6.27 29.38
C ALA A 473 -19.76 -6.76 30.14
N GLU A 474 -20.06 -6.16 31.29
CA GLU A 474 -21.27 -6.40 32.06
C GLU A 474 -22.55 -6.11 31.25
N TRP A 475 -22.50 -5.22 30.25
CA TRP A 475 -23.63 -4.86 29.39
C TRP A 475 -23.84 -5.78 28.19
N LEU A 476 -22.91 -6.70 27.92
CA LEU A 476 -23.01 -7.64 26.78
C LEU A 476 -24.28 -8.51 26.82
N PRO A 477 -24.66 -9.15 27.95
CA PRO A 477 -25.86 -9.98 28.00
C PRO A 477 -27.14 -9.20 27.66
N LEU A 478 -27.22 -7.92 28.02
CA LEU A 478 -28.32 -7.04 27.68
C LEU A 478 -28.33 -6.71 26.18
N TRP A 479 -27.17 -6.31 25.63
CA TRP A 479 -27.06 -5.94 24.22
C TRP A 479 -27.24 -7.12 23.25
N GLU A 480 -26.71 -8.30 23.59
CA GLU A 480 -26.83 -9.54 22.80
C GLU A 480 -28.22 -10.20 22.93
N ASN A 481 -29.13 -9.63 23.73
CA ASN A 481 -30.45 -10.19 23.99
C ASN A 481 -30.41 -11.56 24.68
N SER A 482 -29.44 -11.77 25.57
CA SER A 482 -29.31 -13.01 26.36
C SER A 482 -30.12 -12.99 27.65
N LEU A 483 -30.68 -11.83 28.02
CA LEU A 483 -31.59 -11.65 29.15
C LEU A 483 -33.04 -11.56 28.67
N ASP A 484 -33.99 -11.98 29.51
CA ASP A 484 -35.41 -11.66 29.31
C ASP A 484 -35.69 -10.19 29.69
N ASP A 485 -36.85 -9.66 29.28
CA ASP A 485 -37.19 -8.24 29.50
C ASP A 485 -37.14 -7.86 31.00
N ALA A 486 -37.51 -8.79 31.88
CA ALA A 486 -37.45 -8.59 33.33
C ALA A 486 -36.00 -8.48 33.84
N GLY A 487 -35.11 -9.38 33.40
CA GLY A 487 -33.68 -9.36 33.74
C GLY A 487 -32.95 -8.16 33.16
N ALA A 488 -33.26 -7.75 31.93
CA ALA A 488 -32.68 -6.55 31.32
C ALA A 488 -33.12 -5.26 32.03
N CYS A 489 -34.40 -5.16 32.42
CA CYS A 489 -34.89 -4.02 33.21
C CYS A 489 -34.27 -3.98 34.62
N HIS A 490 -34.05 -5.15 35.24
CA HIS A 490 -33.37 -5.23 36.53
C HIS A 490 -31.94 -4.69 36.44
N GLN A 491 -31.17 -5.14 35.43
CA GLN A 491 -29.80 -4.69 35.22
C GLN A 491 -29.70 -3.17 34.98
N LEU A 492 -30.60 -2.61 34.16
CA LEU A 492 -30.67 -1.17 33.91
C LEU A 492 -31.01 -0.39 35.19
N SER A 493 -31.95 -0.90 36.00
CA SER A 493 -32.33 -0.28 37.28
C SER A 493 -31.18 -0.27 38.29
N GLU A 494 -30.48 -1.40 38.45
CA GLU A 494 -29.32 -1.51 39.35
C GLU A 494 -28.17 -0.58 38.95
N ALA A 495 -28.02 -0.33 37.66
CA ALA A 495 -26.99 0.55 37.11
C ALA A 495 -27.36 2.04 37.13
N GLY A 496 -28.59 2.40 37.55
CA GLY A 496 -29.00 3.80 37.78
C GLY A 496 -29.94 4.42 36.75
N PHE A 497 -30.49 3.64 35.80
CA PHE A 497 -31.54 4.14 34.90
C PHE A 497 -32.88 4.31 35.63
N ILE A 498 -33.52 5.45 35.44
CA ILE A 498 -34.78 5.85 36.10
C ILE A 498 -35.99 5.20 35.41
N ASP A 499 -35.95 5.05 34.07
CA ASP A 499 -36.98 4.34 33.30
C ASP A 499 -36.35 3.18 32.48
N PRO A 500 -36.05 2.05 33.16
CA PRO A 500 -35.46 0.86 32.53
C PRO A 500 -36.27 0.32 31.34
N GLN A 501 -37.61 0.41 31.41
CA GLN A 501 -38.48 -0.15 30.38
C GLN A 501 -38.41 0.67 29.08
N SER A 502 -38.46 1.99 29.18
CA SER A 502 -38.29 2.88 28.02
C SER A 502 -36.87 2.81 27.46
N THR A 503 -35.86 2.72 28.31
CA THR A 503 -34.46 2.53 27.89
C THR A 503 -34.26 1.22 27.12
N LEU A 504 -34.79 0.11 27.63
CA LEU A 504 -34.75 -1.19 26.95
C LEU A 504 -35.43 -1.13 25.58
N GLN A 505 -36.61 -0.48 25.48
CA GLN A 505 -37.31 -0.31 24.21
C GLN A 505 -36.48 0.45 23.17
N ARG A 506 -35.74 1.51 23.56
CA ARG A 506 -34.86 2.25 22.65
C ARG A 506 -33.69 1.37 22.15
N LEU A 507 -33.06 0.59 23.04
CA LEU A 507 -31.95 -0.30 22.67
C LEU A 507 -32.41 -1.45 21.76
N VAL A 508 -33.58 -2.04 22.05
CA VAL A 508 -34.22 -3.04 21.18
C VAL A 508 -34.58 -2.42 19.83
N GLY A 509 -35.10 -1.19 19.82
CA GLY A 509 -35.41 -0.42 18.61
C GLY A 509 -34.18 -0.23 17.71
N LEU A 510 -33.06 0.20 18.28
CA LEU A 510 -31.78 0.32 17.56
C LEU A 510 -31.34 -1.04 17.00
N ARG A 511 -31.28 -2.08 17.84
CA ARG A 511 -30.80 -3.41 17.47
C ARG A 511 -31.64 -4.06 16.37
N SER A 512 -32.97 -3.87 16.42
CA SER A 512 -33.92 -4.40 15.44
C SER A 512 -34.19 -3.45 14.26
N GLY A 513 -33.57 -2.27 14.23
CA GLY A 513 -33.71 -1.30 13.15
C GLY A 513 -33.25 -1.85 11.80
N GLY A 514 -33.91 -1.42 10.71
CA GLY A 514 -33.60 -1.89 9.34
C GLY A 514 -32.15 -1.61 8.92
N HIS A 515 -31.58 -0.50 9.39
CA HIS A 515 -30.18 -0.14 9.13
C HIS A 515 -29.19 -1.09 9.81
N VAL A 516 -29.45 -1.48 11.06
CA VAL A 516 -28.60 -2.40 11.83
C VAL A 516 -28.71 -3.82 11.29
N ARG A 517 -29.91 -4.26 10.90
CA ARG A 517 -30.12 -5.57 10.24
C ARG A 517 -29.45 -5.68 8.87
N ALA A 518 -29.34 -4.58 8.15
CA ALA A 518 -28.66 -4.53 6.84
C ALA A 518 -27.15 -4.28 6.94
N MET A 519 -26.58 -4.17 8.15
CA MET A 519 -25.14 -3.93 8.32
C MET A 519 -24.33 -5.12 7.81
N GLN A 520 -23.21 -4.80 7.18
CA GLN A 520 -22.16 -5.76 6.93
C GLN A 520 -21.49 -6.19 8.24
N ARG A 521 -20.88 -7.38 8.23
CA ARG A 521 -20.27 -8.01 9.41
C ARG A 521 -19.37 -7.07 10.22
N LEU A 522 -18.42 -6.38 9.56
CA LEU A 522 -17.49 -5.46 10.24
C LEU A 522 -18.21 -4.28 10.93
N GLY A 523 -19.24 -3.72 10.27
CA GLY A 523 -20.03 -2.65 10.88
C GLY A 523 -20.78 -3.14 12.11
N ARG A 524 -21.32 -4.36 12.05
CA ARG A 524 -22.03 -4.99 13.16
C ARG A 524 -21.09 -5.26 14.34
N GLU A 525 -19.90 -5.81 14.09
CA GLU A 525 -18.87 -6.05 15.10
C GLU A 525 -18.47 -4.75 15.83
N ARG A 526 -18.32 -3.63 15.09
CA ARG A 526 -18.03 -2.31 15.67
C ARG A 526 -19.17 -1.78 16.54
N LEU A 527 -20.43 -1.97 16.12
CA LEU A 527 -21.59 -1.58 16.93
C LEU A 527 -21.68 -2.42 18.21
N ASP A 528 -21.45 -3.73 18.10
CA ASP A 528 -21.48 -4.67 19.21
C ASP A 528 -20.37 -4.41 20.23
N ALA A 529 -19.21 -3.92 19.78
CA ALA A 529 -18.16 -3.42 20.67
C ALA A 529 -18.49 -2.05 21.29
N PHE A 530 -19.16 -1.16 20.55
CA PHE A 530 -19.42 0.21 20.98
C PHE A 530 -20.52 0.34 22.04
N ILE A 531 -21.67 -0.32 21.85
CA ILE A 531 -22.85 -0.14 22.74
C ILE A 531 -22.55 -0.47 24.21
N PRO A 532 -21.86 -1.57 24.55
CA PRO A 532 -21.52 -1.86 25.94
C PRO A 532 -20.68 -0.75 26.61
N ARG A 533 -19.74 -0.16 25.86
CA ARG A 533 -18.91 0.97 26.33
C ARG A 533 -19.72 2.26 26.48
N LEU A 534 -20.66 2.50 25.55
CA LEU A 534 -21.60 3.61 25.64
C LEU A 534 -22.44 3.52 26.91
N LEU A 535 -22.98 2.33 27.22
CA LEU A 535 -23.79 2.11 28.42
C LEU A 535 -22.96 2.28 29.69
N ALA A 536 -21.74 1.73 29.73
CA ALA A 536 -20.83 1.86 30.87
C ALA A 536 -20.48 3.32 31.19
N GLN A 537 -20.27 4.17 30.18
CA GLN A 537 -20.02 5.60 30.42
C GLN A 537 -21.31 6.40 30.65
N ALA A 538 -22.44 6.01 30.05
CA ALA A 538 -23.71 6.73 30.24
C ALA A 538 -24.16 6.70 31.70
N VAL A 539 -23.96 5.59 32.41
CA VAL A 539 -24.33 5.46 33.84
C VAL A 539 -23.45 6.27 34.80
N GLU A 540 -22.31 6.81 34.32
CA GLU A 540 -21.50 7.74 35.11
C GLU A 540 -22.15 9.14 35.21
N HIS A 541 -23.19 9.41 34.41
CA HIS A 541 -23.93 10.68 34.45
C HIS A 541 -25.12 10.64 35.42
N GLU A 542 -25.47 11.79 35.99
CA GLU A 542 -26.62 11.94 36.90
C GLU A 542 -27.98 11.60 36.26
N GLN A 543 -28.09 11.67 34.93
CA GLN A 543 -29.32 11.40 34.17
C GLN A 543 -29.05 10.49 32.96
N PRO A 544 -28.76 9.19 33.19
CA PRO A 544 -28.34 8.27 32.14
C PRO A 544 -29.41 8.06 31.04
N ASP A 545 -30.69 8.05 31.42
CA ASP A 545 -31.81 7.95 30.47
C ASP A 545 -31.82 9.10 29.45
N LEU A 546 -31.58 10.33 29.91
CA LEU A 546 -31.57 11.52 29.06
C LEU A 546 -30.35 11.55 28.12
N VAL A 547 -29.18 11.14 28.63
CA VAL A 547 -27.97 11.06 27.81
C VAL A 547 -28.14 10.04 26.70
N LEU A 548 -28.66 8.86 27.04
CA LEU A 548 -28.88 7.80 26.08
C LEU A 548 -29.95 8.19 25.04
N GLU A 549 -31.05 8.83 25.46
CA GLU A 549 -32.07 9.36 24.55
C GLU A 549 -31.48 10.31 23.50
N ARG A 550 -30.52 11.15 23.88
CA ARG A 550 -29.89 12.14 22.98
C ARG A 550 -28.79 11.56 22.10
N VAL A 551 -28.14 10.48 22.52
CA VAL A 551 -26.98 9.90 21.81
C VAL A 551 -27.40 8.78 20.86
N LEU A 552 -28.45 8.02 21.15
CA LEU A 552 -28.90 6.94 20.27
C LEU A 552 -29.26 7.40 18.84
N PRO A 553 -29.90 8.57 18.61
CA PRO A 553 -30.12 9.08 17.25
C PRO A 553 -28.82 9.31 16.47
N LEU A 554 -27.75 9.74 17.14
CA LEU A 554 -26.42 9.86 16.53
C LEU A 554 -25.88 8.47 16.15
N VAL A 555 -26.01 7.49 17.04
CA VAL A 555 -25.60 6.11 16.76
C VAL A 555 -26.31 5.61 15.51
N GLU A 556 -27.62 5.79 15.41
CA GLU A 556 -28.44 5.46 14.23
C GLU A 556 -27.96 6.15 12.95
N ALA A 557 -27.63 7.45 13.04
CA ALA A 557 -27.13 8.22 11.91
C ALA A 557 -25.76 7.74 11.39
N VAL A 558 -24.91 7.19 12.28
CA VAL A 558 -23.57 6.69 11.92
C VAL A 558 -23.49 5.19 11.68
N VAL A 559 -24.59 4.44 11.81
CA VAL A 559 -24.63 2.98 11.52
C VAL A 559 -24.07 2.66 10.12
N ARG A 560 -24.39 3.48 9.10
CA ARG A 560 -23.86 3.29 7.73
C ARG A 560 -22.41 3.74 7.55
N ARG A 561 -21.84 4.43 8.54
CA ARG A 561 -20.47 4.98 8.57
C ARG A 561 -19.77 4.49 9.84
N SER A 562 -19.63 3.17 9.97
CA SER A 562 -19.17 2.50 11.20
C SER A 562 -17.78 2.94 11.69
N ALA A 563 -17.00 3.67 10.88
CA ALA A 563 -15.75 4.30 11.30
C ALA A 563 -15.93 5.27 12.49
N TYR A 564 -17.07 5.96 12.60
CA TYR A 564 -17.35 6.84 13.74
C TYR A 564 -17.59 6.07 15.05
N LEU A 565 -18.19 4.87 14.97
CA LEU A 565 -18.36 3.98 16.13
C LEU A 565 -16.99 3.51 16.64
N LEU A 566 -16.10 3.16 15.71
CA LEU A 566 -14.73 2.78 16.04
C LEU A 566 -13.94 3.95 16.66
N LEU A 567 -14.04 5.16 16.09
CA LEU A 567 -13.42 6.36 16.65
C LEU A 567 -13.80 6.56 18.12
N LEU A 568 -15.08 6.43 18.45
CA LEU A 568 -15.56 6.59 19.83
C LEU A 568 -15.19 5.40 20.73
N THR A 569 -15.09 4.20 20.17
CA THR A 569 -14.63 3.00 20.89
C THR A 569 -13.16 3.10 21.28
N GLU A 570 -12.30 3.55 20.36
CA GLU A 570 -10.85 3.69 20.56
C GLU A 570 -10.46 4.94 21.37
N ASN A 571 -11.36 5.93 21.47
CA ASN A 571 -11.11 7.16 22.22
C ASN A 571 -12.15 7.34 23.35
N PRO A 572 -11.99 6.65 24.49
CA PRO A 572 -12.93 6.73 25.61
C PRO A 572 -13.15 8.16 26.12
N THR A 573 -12.14 9.02 26.04
CA THR A 573 -12.23 10.44 26.40
C THR A 573 -13.07 11.25 25.41
N ALA A 574 -13.05 10.91 24.13
CA ALA A 574 -13.90 11.55 23.13
C ALA A 574 -15.37 11.14 23.32
N LEU A 575 -15.62 9.87 23.67
CA LEU A 575 -16.95 9.40 24.06
C LEU A 575 -17.44 10.12 25.32
N GLN A 576 -16.62 10.23 26.37
CA GLN A 576 -16.97 10.96 27.59
C GLN A 576 -17.34 12.43 27.29
N ARG A 577 -16.57 13.10 26.42
CA ARG A 577 -16.88 14.47 25.99
C ARG A 577 -18.19 14.55 25.20
N LEU A 578 -18.43 13.60 24.29
CA LEU A 578 -19.69 13.49 23.56
C LEU A 578 -20.87 13.39 24.53
N LEU A 579 -20.81 12.47 25.49
CA LEU A 579 -21.87 12.24 26.46
C LEU A 579 -22.11 13.48 27.33
N ARG A 580 -21.04 14.13 27.81
CA ARG A 580 -21.12 15.38 28.56
C ARG A 580 -21.80 16.51 27.77
N LEU A 581 -21.44 16.69 26.50
CA LEU A 581 -22.03 17.73 25.67
C LEU A 581 -23.50 17.43 25.34
N CYS A 582 -23.82 16.18 25.02
CA CYS A 582 -25.20 15.75 24.77
C CYS A 582 -26.07 15.84 26.04
N ALA A 583 -25.51 15.54 27.22
CA ALA A 583 -26.19 15.71 28.51
C ALA A 583 -26.54 17.19 28.74
N ALA A 584 -25.61 18.10 28.43
CA ALA A 584 -25.76 19.52 28.69
C ALA A 584 -26.65 20.25 27.67
N SER A 585 -26.68 19.82 26.40
CA SER A 585 -27.39 20.55 25.34
C SER A 585 -28.06 19.63 24.30
N PRO A 586 -29.41 19.66 24.17
CA PRO A 586 -30.11 18.93 23.12
C PRO A 586 -29.74 19.46 21.73
N TRP A 587 -29.47 20.77 21.61
CA TRP A 587 -29.06 21.38 20.35
C TRP A 587 -27.73 20.81 19.84
N ILE A 588 -26.75 20.59 20.73
CA ILE A 588 -25.47 19.96 20.32
C ILE A 588 -25.70 18.51 19.87
N ALA A 589 -26.53 17.75 20.59
CA ALA A 589 -26.85 16.37 20.22
C ALA A 589 -27.49 16.30 18.81
N GLU A 590 -28.44 17.20 18.52
CA GLU A 590 -29.05 17.32 17.19
C GLU A 590 -28.04 17.74 16.11
N GLN A 591 -27.13 18.68 16.42
CA GLN A 591 -26.11 19.12 15.47
C GLN A 591 -25.12 18.01 15.11
N ILE A 592 -24.60 17.27 16.09
CA ILE A 592 -23.65 16.18 15.84
C ILE A 592 -24.35 15.02 15.12
N THR A 593 -25.62 14.74 15.46
CA THR A 593 -26.44 13.76 14.73
C THR A 593 -26.60 14.12 13.26
N ARG A 594 -26.90 15.40 12.97
CA ARG A 594 -27.05 15.89 11.59
C ARG A 594 -25.71 15.96 10.84
N PHE A 595 -24.62 16.24 11.54
CA PHE A 595 -23.27 16.38 10.97
C PHE A 595 -22.24 15.54 11.74
N PRO A 596 -22.19 14.21 11.54
CA PRO A 596 -21.31 13.33 12.33
C PRO A 596 -19.81 13.58 12.17
N LEU A 597 -19.40 14.29 11.11
CA LEU A 597 -18.01 14.74 10.92
C LEU A 597 -17.49 15.57 12.10
N LEU A 598 -18.39 16.17 12.89
CA LEU A 598 -18.04 16.95 14.06
C LEU A 598 -17.45 16.11 15.21
N LEU A 599 -17.57 14.77 15.14
CA LEU A 599 -16.92 13.88 16.10
C LEU A 599 -15.39 14.03 16.12
N ASP A 600 -14.78 14.46 15.01
CA ASP A 600 -13.35 14.72 14.92
C ASP A 600 -12.90 15.84 15.88
N GLU A 601 -13.77 16.83 16.14
CA GLU A 601 -13.52 17.93 17.07
C GLU A 601 -13.43 17.45 18.52
N LEU A 602 -14.03 16.30 18.85
CA LEU A 602 -14.02 15.73 20.20
C LEU A 602 -12.70 15.07 20.57
N LEU A 603 -11.84 14.77 19.59
CA LEU A 603 -10.55 14.13 19.81
C LEU A 603 -9.56 15.06 20.54
N ASN A 604 -9.68 16.38 20.36
CA ASN A 604 -8.73 17.35 20.91
C ASN A 604 -9.39 18.37 21.85
N GLU A 605 -9.25 18.13 23.16
CA GLU A 605 -9.78 18.99 24.23
C GLU A 605 -9.31 20.44 24.13
N GLY A 606 -8.03 20.62 23.81
CA GLY A 606 -7.38 21.92 23.76
C GLY A 606 -7.99 22.82 22.69
N ARG A 607 -8.49 22.23 21.59
CA ARG A 607 -9.19 22.96 20.53
C ARG A 607 -10.69 23.10 20.80
N LEU A 608 -11.28 22.10 21.45
CA LEU A 608 -12.73 22.06 21.70
C LEU A 608 -13.20 23.16 22.68
N PHE A 609 -12.43 23.42 23.74
CA PHE A 609 -12.80 24.35 24.81
C PHE A 609 -12.00 25.66 24.84
N LYS A 610 -11.17 25.92 23.80
CA LYS A 610 -10.43 27.18 23.67
C LYS A 610 -10.58 27.68 22.23
N PRO A 611 -11.64 28.44 21.96
CA PRO A 611 -11.90 28.91 20.61
C PRO A 611 -10.88 30.03 20.26
N PRO A 612 -10.30 30.04 19.05
CA PRO A 612 -9.21 30.94 18.66
C PRO A 612 -9.63 32.42 18.58
N LEU A 613 -8.67 33.33 18.62
CA LEU A 613 -8.95 34.77 18.42
C LEU A 613 -9.23 35.10 16.95
N ALA A 614 -9.85 36.25 16.68
CA ALA A 614 -10.16 36.72 15.32
C ALA A 614 -9.02 36.57 14.28
N PRO A 615 -7.77 37.01 14.53
CA PRO A 615 -6.69 36.86 13.55
C PRO A 615 -6.28 35.40 13.34
N GLU A 616 -6.41 34.56 14.36
CA GLU A 616 -6.09 33.13 14.30
C GLU A 616 -7.14 32.38 13.46
N LEU A 617 -8.43 32.75 13.58
CA LEU A 617 -9.52 32.21 12.75
C LEU A 617 -9.28 32.41 11.26
N ALA A 618 -8.93 33.65 10.87
CA ALA A 618 -8.66 33.97 9.48
C ALA A 618 -7.39 33.26 8.95
N ALA A 619 -6.37 33.10 9.80
CA ALA A 619 -5.18 32.32 9.46
C ALA A 619 -5.49 30.82 9.29
N GLU A 620 -6.22 30.21 10.23
CA GLU A 620 -6.62 28.79 10.19
C GLU A 620 -7.43 28.48 8.93
N LEU A 621 -8.39 29.35 8.58
CA LEU A 621 -9.22 29.17 7.40
C LEU A 621 -8.40 29.26 6.10
N ARG A 622 -7.50 30.25 6.00
CA ARG A 622 -6.61 30.39 4.84
C ARG A 622 -5.69 29.19 4.67
N GLU A 623 -5.08 28.72 5.77
CA GLU A 623 -4.21 27.53 5.73
C GLU A 623 -4.97 26.29 5.25
N ARG A 624 -6.21 26.13 5.71
CA ARG A 624 -7.05 25.00 5.31
C ARG A 624 -7.42 25.06 3.83
N LEU A 625 -7.75 26.24 3.30
CA LEU A 625 -8.10 26.41 1.88
C LEU A 625 -6.88 26.30 0.95
N MET A 626 -5.69 26.71 1.38
CA MET A 626 -4.44 26.58 0.59
C MET A 626 -4.08 25.12 0.27
N ARG A 627 -4.59 24.16 1.04
CA ARG A 627 -4.35 22.72 0.83
C ARG A 627 -5.29 22.10 -0.21
N ILE A 628 -6.29 22.86 -0.67
CA ILE A 628 -7.30 22.42 -1.64
C ILE A 628 -6.92 22.98 -3.01
N PRO A 629 -6.92 22.19 -4.10
CA PRO A 629 -6.65 22.70 -5.44
C PRO A 629 -7.52 23.91 -5.76
N GLU A 630 -6.94 24.94 -6.37
CA GLU A 630 -7.65 26.20 -6.62
C GLU A 630 -8.85 26.05 -7.56
N GLU A 631 -8.82 25.04 -8.44
CA GLU A 631 -9.86 24.74 -9.43
C GLU A 631 -11.04 23.92 -8.85
N ASP A 632 -10.90 23.34 -7.66
CA ASP A 632 -11.92 22.50 -7.03
C ASP A 632 -12.84 23.32 -6.10
N LEU A 633 -13.77 24.05 -6.71
CA LEU A 633 -14.72 24.90 -5.99
C LEU A 633 -15.61 24.11 -5.03
N GLU A 634 -16.02 22.90 -5.40
CA GLU A 634 -16.91 22.08 -4.57
C GLU A 634 -16.23 21.72 -3.25
N GLN A 635 -14.96 21.31 -3.31
CA GLN A 635 -14.18 21.00 -2.12
C GLN A 635 -13.89 22.25 -1.26
N GLN A 636 -13.64 23.40 -1.88
CA GLN A 636 -13.48 24.68 -1.17
C GLN A 636 -14.77 25.07 -0.42
N MET A 637 -15.94 24.95 -1.08
CA MET A 637 -17.23 25.20 -0.45
C MET A 637 -17.51 24.26 0.72
N GLU A 638 -17.18 22.97 0.57
CA GLU A 638 -17.34 22.00 1.65
C GLU A 638 -16.42 22.28 2.84
N ALA A 639 -15.18 22.70 2.58
CA ALA A 639 -14.24 23.10 3.61
C ALA A 639 -14.74 24.32 4.41
N LEU A 640 -15.33 25.32 3.75
CA LEU A 640 -15.96 26.48 4.41
C LEU A 640 -17.14 26.04 5.30
N ARG A 641 -18.02 25.16 4.80
CA ARG A 641 -19.16 24.63 5.57
C ARG A 641 -18.70 23.86 6.80
N HIS A 642 -17.73 22.96 6.64
CA HIS A 642 -17.14 22.22 7.74
C HIS A 642 -16.53 23.19 8.76
N PHE A 643 -15.69 24.14 8.31
CA PHE A 643 -15.08 25.14 9.20
C PHE A 643 -16.12 25.89 10.05
N LYS A 644 -17.21 26.36 9.43
CA LYS A 644 -18.34 26.98 10.13
C LYS A 644 -18.94 26.05 11.19
N LEU A 645 -19.23 24.80 10.83
CA LEU A 645 -19.85 23.83 11.74
C LEU A 645 -18.93 23.50 12.92
N ALA A 646 -17.64 23.27 12.67
CA ALA A 646 -16.64 22.96 13.68
C ALA A 646 -16.52 24.11 14.71
N HIS A 647 -16.33 25.35 14.27
CA HIS A 647 -16.19 26.47 15.20
C HIS A 647 -17.50 26.80 15.93
N ARG A 648 -18.68 26.59 15.32
CA ARG A 648 -19.96 26.69 16.04
C ARG A 648 -20.07 25.68 17.17
N LEU A 649 -19.61 24.44 16.96
CA LEU A 649 -19.54 23.43 18.01
C LEU A 649 -18.55 23.84 19.11
N ARG A 650 -17.34 24.30 18.75
CA ARG A 650 -16.32 24.75 19.73
C ARG A 650 -16.87 25.87 20.63
N VAL A 651 -17.56 26.85 20.06
CA VAL A 651 -18.17 27.96 20.83
C VAL A 651 -19.22 27.43 21.81
N ALA A 652 -20.15 26.61 21.33
CA ALA A 652 -21.22 26.05 22.16
C ALA A 652 -20.65 25.13 23.26
N ALA A 653 -19.63 24.33 22.94
CA ALA A 653 -18.93 23.50 23.92
C ALA A 653 -18.19 24.35 24.97
N SER A 654 -17.57 25.45 24.55
CA SER A 654 -16.83 26.36 25.43
C SER A 654 -17.76 27.16 26.37
N GLU A 655 -18.93 27.55 25.88
CA GLU A 655 -20.01 28.17 26.66
C GLU A 655 -20.50 27.21 27.75
N ILE A 656 -20.82 25.97 27.39
CA ILE A 656 -21.26 24.93 28.34
C ILE A 656 -20.18 24.61 29.38
N ALA A 657 -18.92 24.58 28.97
CA ALA A 657 -17.79 24.34 29.86
C ALA A 657 -17.44 25.56 30.75
N GLY A 658 -18.06 26.72 30.53
CA GLY A 658 -17.76 27.96 31.26
C GLY A 658 -16.42 28.59 30.91
N THR A 659 -15.80 28.14 29.81
CA THR A 659 -14.48 28.62 29.33
C THR A 659 -14.60 29.85 28.43
N LEU A 660 -15.77 30.08 27.83
CA LEU A 660 -16.10 31.29 27.09
C LEU A 660 -17.29 32.00 27.77
N PRO A 661 -17.15 33.26 28.22
CA PRO A 661 -18.27 34.02 28.77
C PRO A 661 -19.36 34.23 27.72
N LEU A 662 -20.64 34.18 28.12
CA LEU A 662 -21.80 34.43 27.24
C LEU A 662 -21.65 35.74 26.43
N MET A 663 -21.12 36.79 27.07
CA MET A 663 -20.89 38.10 26.45
C MET A 663 -19.85 38.08 25.32
N LYS A 664 -19.10 36.98 25.13
CA LYS A 664 -18.10 36.79 24.08
C LYS A 664 -18.53 35.83 22.98
N VAL A 665 -19.69 35.19 23.11
CA VAL A 665 -20.24 34.29 22.09
C VAL A 665 -20.58 35.07 20.82
N SER A 666 -21.26 36.21 20.93
CA SER A 666 -21.63 37.01 19.76
C SER A 666 -20.44 37.67 19.07
N ASP A 667 -19.47 38.16 19.84
CA ASP A 667 -18.18 38.62 19.31
C ASP A 667 -17.54 37.55 18.42
N TYR A 668 -17.41 36.34 18.96
CA TYR A 668 -16.76 35.24 18.25
C TYR A 668 -17.54 34.82 16.99
N LEU A 669 -18.86 34.67 17.08
CA LEU A 669 -19.67 34.27 15.93
C LEU A 669 -19.62 35.34 14.82
N THR A 670 -19.48 36.60 15.18
CA THR A 670 -19.27 37.72 14.24
C THR A 670 -17.90 37.61 13.58
N TRP A 671 -16.82 37.39 14.34
CA TRP A 671 -15.49 37.17 13.76
C TRP A 671 -15.42 35.96 12.83
N LEU A 672 -16.11 34.87 13.19
CA LEU A 672 -16.23 33.70 12.33
C LEU A 672 -16.94 34.03 11.02
N ALA A 673 -18.02 34.81 11.08
CA ALA A 673 -18.74 35.24 9.89
C ALA A 673 -17.88 36.14 8.99
N GLU A 674 -17.15 37.10 9.57
CA GLU A 674 -16.23 37.99 8.84
C GLU A 674 -15.11 37.21 8.15
N ALA A 675 -14.44 36.29 8.86
CA ALA A 675 -13.38 35.45 8.29
C ALA A 675 -13.89 34.59 7.12
N ILE A 676 -15.11 34.06 7.22
CA ILE A 676 -15.73 33.29 6.12
C ILE A 676 -16.07 34.22 4.95
N LEU A 677 -16.65 35.40 5.20
CA LEU A 677 -17.03 36.36 4.16
C LEU A 677 -15.80 36.84 3.36
N GLU A 678 -14.68 37.09 4.03
CA GLU A 678 -13.42 37.46 3.39
C GLU A 678 -12.97 36.39 2.38
N GLN A 679 -13.02 35.11 2.78
CA GLN A 679 -12.64 34.01 1.89
C GLN A 679 -13.65 33.76 0.78
N VAL A 680 -14.95 33.89 1.07
CA VAL A 680 -16.00 33.79 0.05
C VAL A 680 -15.82 34.88 -1.01
N LEU A 681 -15.53 36.12 -0.60
CA LEU A 681 -15.25 37.21 -1.53
C LEU A 681 -14.03 36.89 -2.41
N ALA A 682 -12.92 36.47 -1.81
CA ALA A 682 -11.71 36.11 -2.56
C ALA A 682 -11.94 34.97 -3.57
N LEU A 683 -12.74 33.97 -3.21
CA LEU A 683 -13.10 32.86 -4.09
C LEU A 683 -14.02 33.31 -5.23
N SER A 684 -15.11 34.02 -4.91
CA SER A 684 -16.05 34.53 -5.91
C SER A 684 -15.39 35.52 -6.87
N TRP A 685 -14.50 36.38 -6.37
CA TRP A 685 -13.74 37.32 -7.20
C TRP A 685 -12.87 36.59 -8.21
N ARG A 686 -12.01 35.66 -7.76
CA ARG A 686 -11.12 34.89 -8.65
C ARG A 686 -11.89 34.14 -9.74
N GLN A 687 -12.98 33.47 -9.37
CA GLN A 687 -13.79 32.72 -10.33
C GLN A 687 -14.45 33.64 -11.36
N THR A 688 -15.00 34.78 -10.90
CA THR A 688 -15.67 35.74 -11.78
C THR A 688 -14.67 36.39 -12.73
N VAL A 689 -13.49 36.79 -12.23
CA VAL A 689 -12.40 37.35 -13.06
C VAL A 689 -11.86 36.34 -14.05
N SER A 690 -11.69 35.08 -13.66
CA SER A 690 -11.24 34.02 -14.58
C SER A 690 -12.23 33.79 -15.72
N LYS A 691 -13.53 33.99 -15.48
CA LYS A 691 -14.58 33.72 -16.47
C LYS A 691 -14.91 34.93 -17.35
N TYR A 692 -14.88 36.13 -16.78
CA TYR A 692 -15.37 37.35 -17.43
C TYR A 692 -14.31 38.45 -17.57
N GLY A 693 -13.10 38.26 -17.01
CA GLY A 693 -12.04 39.27 -16.98
C GLY A 693 -12.10 40.18 -15.76
N ALA A 694 -11.05 40.99 -15.56
CA ALA A 694 -10.98 41.92 -14.44
C ALA A 694 -11.81 43.19 -14.72
N PRO A 695 -12.73 43.59 -13.83
CA PRO A 695 -13.52 44.80 -14.02
C PRO A 695 -12.64 46.05 -13.94
N LYS A 696 -13.09 47.12 -14.60
CA LYS A 696 -12.37 48.41 -14.67
C LYS A 696 -13.15 49.51 -13.97
N ARG A 697 -12.42 50.51 -13.49
CA ARG A 697 -12.96 51.79 -13.03
C ARG A 697 -13.23 52.72 -14.21
N VAL A 698 -13.94 53.82 -13.94
CA VAL A 698 -14.27 54.86 -14.93
C VAL A 698 -13.02 55.49 -15.56
N ASP A 699 -11.88 55.50 -14.83
CA ASP A 699 -10.60 55.99 -15.33
C ASP A 699 -9.79 54.96 -16.15
N GLY A 700 -10.33 53.75 -16.33
CA GLY A 700 -9.72 52.65 -17.08
C GLY A 700 -8.74 51.79 -16.29
N SER A 701 -8.48 52.09 -15.02
CA SER A 701 -7.68 51.23 -14.13
C SER A 701 -8.44 49.95 -13.75
N GLN A 702 -7.73 48.87 -13.42
CA GLN A 702 -8.35 47.62 -12.95
C GLN A 702 -8.81 47.77 -11.50
N CYS A 703 -9.96 47.21 -11.16
CA CYS A 703 -10.39 47.10 -9.77
C CYS A 703 -9.58 46.01 -9.06
N ASP A 704 -9.17 46.24 -7.81
CA ASP A 704 -8.44 45.25 -6.98
C ASP A 704 -9.03 45.15 -5.58
N PRO A 705 -9.72 44.03 -5.32
CA PRO A 705 -11.19 44.02 -5.30
C PRO A 705 -11.75 45.25 -4.58
N ASP A 706 -12.07 46.30 -5.35
CA ASP A 706 -12.78 47.50 -4.89
C ASP A 706 -14.29 47.20 -4.67
N PHE A 707 -14.53 46.13 -3.93
CA PHE A 707 -15.83 45.55 -3.63
C PHE A 707 -15.94 45.38 -2.11
N ILE A 708 -16.90 46.06 -1.51
CA ILE A 708 -17.11 46.03 -0.06
C ILE A 708 -18.40 45.29 0.29
N ILE A 709 -18.32 44.53 1.38
CA ILE A 709 -19.45 43.86 2.01
C ILE A 709 -19.79 44.63 3.27
N VAL A 710 -20.95 45.28 3.29
CA VAL A 710 -21.45 46.03 4.45
C VAL A 710 -22.42 45.15 5.24
N GLY A 711 -22.03 44.80 6.46
CA GLY A 711 -22.89 44.08 7.40
C GLY A 711 -23.91 44.99 8.08
N TYR A 712 -25.19 44.63 7.99
CA TYR A 712 -26.31 45.26 8.69
C TYR A 712 -26.87 44.34 9.78
N GLY A 713 -27.90 44.78 10.50
CA GLY A 713 -28.61 43.95 11.47
C GLY A 713 -27.68 43.38 12.53
N LYS A 714 -27.82 42.07 12.80
CA LYS A 714 -27.06 41.40 13.87
C LYS A 714 -25.57 41.29 13.58
N VAL A 715 -25.16 41.19 12.31
CA VAL A 715 -23.73 41.15 11.97
C VAL A 715 -23.09 42.53 12.15
N GLY A 716 -23.77 43.60 11.74
CA GLY A 716 -23.30 44.97 11.95
C GLY A 716 -23.29 45.41 13.43
N GLY A 717 -24.17 44.84 14.25
CA GLY A 717 -24.23 45.07 15.70
C GLY A 717 -23.33 44.18 16.54
N ILE A 718 -22.63 43.19 15.97
CA ILE A 718 -21.87 42.17 16.71
C ILE A 718 -22.79 41.36 17.66
N GLU A 719 -24.00 41.06 17.21
CA GLU A 719 -25.05 40.37 17.97
C GLU A 719 -25.44 39.02 17.34
N LEU A 720 -24.51 38.38 16.62
CA LEU A 720 -24.77 37.06 16.04
C LEU A 720 -24.98 36.01 17.15
N GLY A 721 -26.09 35.29 17.06
CA GLY A 721 -26.33 34.03 17.77
C GLY A 721 -26.17 32.82 16.85
N HIS A 722 -26.14 31.61 17.41
CA HIS A 722 -25.84 30.37 16.67
C HIS A 722 -26.72 30.15 15.42
N GLY A 723 -27.99 30.59 15.41
CA GLY A 723 -28.91 30.42 14.28
C GLY A 723 -29.15 31.69 13.46
N SER A 724 -28.28 32.70 13.55
CA SER A 724 -28.52 33.99 12.91
C SER A 724 -28.19 33.98 11.41
N ASP A 725 -28.96 34.74 10.66
CA ASP A 725 -28.69 35.07 9.25
C ASP A 725 -27.71 36.25 9.15
N LEU A 726 -27.16 36.47 7.95
CA LEU A 726 -26.28 37.60 7.64
C LEU A 726 -27.01 38.59 6.75
N ASP A 727 -27.27 39.79 7.26
CA ASP A 727 -27.85 40.90 6.50
C ASP A 727 -26.71 41.68 5.81
N LEU A 728 -26.54 41.51 4.50
CA LEU A 728 -25.39 42.05 3.76
C LEU A 728 -25.84 42.98 2.63
N VAL A 729 -25.10 44.07 2.45
CA VAL A 729 -25.20 44.97 1.29
C VAL A 729 -23.85 45.00 0.57
N PHE A 730 -23.87 44.86 -0.75
CA PHE A 730 -22.68 44.86 -1.59
C PHE A 730 -22.53 46.19 -2.32
N ILE A 731 -21.33 46.76 -2.29
CA ILE A 731 -21.03 48.04 -2.96
C ILE A 731 -19.74 47.87 -3.76
N HIS A 732 -19.69 48.42 -4.97
CA HIS A 732 -18.51 48.40 -5.84
C HIS A 732 -18.17 49.80 -6.35
N ASP A 733 -16.90 50.01 -6.71
CA ASP A 733 -16.41 51.21 -7.40
C ASP A 733 -16.09 50.96 -8.89
N GLY A 734 -16.57 49.82 -9.44
CA GLY A 734 -16.47 49.52 -10.87
C GLY A 734 -17.33 50.44 -11.74
N ASP A 735 -16.89 50.70 -12.97
CA ASP A 735 -17.62 51.53 -13.94
C ASP A 735 -18.99 50.91 -14.27
N PRO A 736 -20.12 51.57 -13.94
CA PRO A 736 -21.45 51.02 -14.21
C PRO A 736 -21.79 50.92 -15.70
N GLN A 737 -20.98 51.50 -16.60
CA GLN A 737 -21.18 51.48 -18.05
C GLN A 737 -20.21 50.57 -18.80
N ALA A 738 -19.24 49.94 -18.12
CA ALA A 738 -18.33 48.98 -18.72
C ALA A 738 -18.96 47.57 -18.67
N GLU A 739 -19.25 46.98 -19.84
CA GLU A 739 -19.69 45.58 -19.96
C GLU A 739 -18.59 44.57 -19.65
#